data_AF-A0A953M9Y0-F1
#
_entry.id   AF-A0A953M9Y0-F1
#
_cell.length_a   1.000
_cell.length_b   1.000
_cell.length_c   1.000
_cell.angle_alpha   90.00
_cell.angle_beta   90.00
_cell.angle_gamma   90.00
#
_symmetry.space_group_name_H-M   'P 1'
#
loop_
_entity.id
_entity.type
_entity.pdbx_description
1 polymer ?
#
loop_
_entity_poly.entity_id
_entity_poly.type
_entity_poly.pdbx_seq_one_letter_code
_entity_poly.pdbx_strand_id
1 'polypeptide(L)'
;MKRIYFFINMLIILSSIVPFFAQSYSGGYGTPLEPYIISTALDLIYLSTHSGDWGKHFKQSASIIFDEDQTIVDWDGNGSADGNGTSGFIPIGNQTTPFTGSYNGDKHTISNIYINRNSNDYIGLFGYIYNASISNIGLADVYIYGINNVGGLVGKSLLSDVSNSFTTGSVTGSSNVGGLVGYNHNALVNYSFSTANVTGNLYIGGLVGYNYYLANISNSYFRGFVYGYHNYVGGLVGYTYHSTVSASYSSGIVDGSSNVDTNIGGLIGSIFSSTVSNSFWDIETSGQLSSFGGTGKTTLEMKNNLTFLNAGWSPTIWYMDDSYNDGYPYLAWENPSGTPLSSPPILTSLSPADNSIIALNLTELVLNFDKPVTSQTGKNITIYNESNSIVEQIDAASPKVNVSGNQVTITLDAPLSYGGYYVMIDAGAFSNTNNDAFEGILDNTTWNFTIKATDEVPGSALSFPGSGSNYVSVPYSALLNPSDNFTIEFWTRIEGNQNTFSCPLSSQTTIFDGETPISSNGYYFYVQDDNRWAAWLGRGTIGGTSTAGWEIISGPTVDLGKWYHLAMTFLSGTMKFFVNGELQGTANGIAYTPNSTASFNVGDLGEVQGTFPFNGKVDEIRFWNTARSQQQIQQNMHLTLPGNTENLVAYFQLNEGTGTTTNDIVGSFSGSFVGSPTWINSSIPVGSGMSESTPSFSSGSTTLSNVTLTTTDDFDNPVDLSISQINVTPNSLSGISGTSLSDRYWKINAFGSPGIFSVNLTFTVPSDFTNEGNASAGLYTLYHRLGNEDGSWNAVISGASGLTSTSITFDGITSFSQFAIGTTDPLPVELISFEGYNTEEGVVLNWQTATEVNNYGFEILRSAQNDSHSEEQSDEESWEKIGFVQGHGNS
;
A
#
# COMPACT_ATOMS: atom_id res chain seq x y z
N MET A 1 10.55 9.30 -92.90
CA MET A 1 9.78 9.01 -94.14
C MET A 1 8.80 7.89 -93.80
N LYS A 2 7.47 8.15 -93.69
CA LYS A 2 6.41 7.84 -94.70
C LYS A 2 6.45 6.35 -95.12
N ARG A 3 5.44 5.47 -95.07
CA ARG A 3 3.94 5.42 -95.03
C ARG A 3 3.59 3.93 -94.69
N ILE A 4 2.52 3.47 -94.01
CA ILE A 4 1.05 3.60 -94.16
C ILE A 4 0.43 2.84 -95.39
N TYR A 5 -0.43 1.84 -95.06
CA TYR A 5 -1.47 1.06 -95.78
C TYR A 5 -1.14 -0.01 -96.86
N PHE A 6 -1.59 -1.27 -96.66
CA PHE A 6 -2.85 -1.81 -97.25
C PHE A 6 -3.25 -3.20 -96.67
N PHE A 7 -4.56 -3.45 -96.63
CA PHE A 7 -5.28 -4.57 -96.01
C PHE A 7 -5.91 -5.47 -97.11
N ILE A 8 -6.18 -6.75 -96.79
CA ILE A 8 -7.29 -7.64 -97.28
C ILE A 8 -6.98 -8.92 -98.11
N ASN A 9 -7.51 -10.04 -97.57
CA ASN A 9 -7.95 -11.35 -98.11
C ASN A 9 -6.93 -12.49 -98.33
N MET A 10 -7.19 -13.78 -98.06
CA MET A 10 -8.10 -14.57 -97.20
C MET A 10 -7.67 -16.05 -97.38
N LEU A 11 -7.59 -16.83 -96.29
CA LEU A 11 -7.76 -18.30 -96.16
C LEU A 11 -6.71 -19.31 -96.72
N ILE A 12 -6.01 -20.02 -95.82
CA ILE A 12 -6.22 -21.46 -95.42
C ILE A 12 -4.99 -21.98 -94.60
N ILE A 13 -5.26 -22.24 -93.30
CA ILE A 13 -4.79 -23.30 -92.37
C ILE A 13 -3.37 -23.89 -92.54
N LEU A 14 -2.49 -23.64 -91.55
CA LEU A 14 -1.83 -24.68 -90.72
C LEU A 14 -1.11 -24.07 -89.48
N SER A 15 -1.33 -24.69 -88.31
CA SER A 15 -0.58 -24.64 -87.04
C SER A 15 -0.34 -23.29 -86.34
N SER A 16 -1.30 -22.93 -85.47
CA SER A 16 -1.02 -22.16 -84.25
C SER A 16 -0.34 -23.06 -83.21
N ILE A 17 0.97 -22.98 -83.09
CA ILE A 17 1.64 -23.32 -81.82
C ILE A 17 1.46 -22.09 -80.94
N VAL A 18 0.47 -22.16 -80.06
CA VAL A 18 0.45 -21.33 -78.84
C VAL A 18 1.41 -22.03 -77.87
N PRO A 19 2.45 -21.38 -77.34
CA PRO A 19 3.26 -22.01 -76.30
C PRO A 19 2.38 -22.22 -75.07
N PHE A 20 2.30 -23.47 -74.65
CA PHE A 20 1.73 -23.91 -73.39
C PHE A 20 2.60 -23.29 -72.28
N PHE A 21 2.17 -22.20 -71.66
CA PHE A 21 2.77 -21.79 -70.38
C PHE A 21 2.29 -22.81 -69.35
N ALA A 22 3.22 -23.59 -68.80
CA ALA A 22 2.94 -24.42 -67.63
C ALA A 22 2.38 -23.49 -66.55
N GLN A 23 1.18 -23.80 -66.04
CA GLN A 23 0.59 -23.08 -64.93
C GLN A 23 1.58 -23.14 -63.76
N SER A 24 1.92 -21.99 -63.19
CA SER A 24 2.81 -21.87 -62.04
C SER A 24 2.12 -21.03 -60.98
N TYR A 25 2.49 -21.22 -59.72
CA TYR A 25 2.09 -20.34 -58.61
C TYR A 25 2.35 -18.86 -58.94
N SER A 26 1.60 -17.96 -58.34
CA SER A 26 1.72 -16.50 -58.47
C SER A 26 3.10 -15.93 -58.09
N GLY A 27 3.98 -16.72 -57.49
CA GLY A 27 5.39 -16.37 -57.25
C GLY A 27 6.11 -17.36 -56.33
N GLY A 28 7.38 -17.09 -56.05
CA GLY A 28 8.21 -17.86 -55.12
C GLY A 28 8.86 -19.12 -55.68
N TYR A 29 9.65 -19.81 -54.85
CA TYR A 29 10.40 -21.02 -55.20
C TYR A 29 10.14 -22.20 -54.25
N GLY A 30 9.15 -22.08 -53.36
CA GLY A 30 8.79 -23.13 -52.41
C GLY A 30 9.82 -23.39 -51.31
N THR A 31 10.74 -22.44 -51.07
CA THR A 31 11.74 -22.51 -49.99
C THR A 31 11.24 -21.75 -48.75
N PRO A 32 11.81 -21.98 -47.55
CA PRO A 32 11.39 -21.23 -46.36
C PRO A 32 11.50 -19.70 -46.49
N LEU A 33 12.51 -19.21 -47.24
CA LEU A 33 12.75 -17.78 -47.45
C LEU A 33 11.96 -17.21 -48.64
N GLU A 34 11.66 -18.05 -49.62
CA GLU A 34 10.90 -17.68 -50.82
C GLU A 34 9.77 -18.72 -51.03
N PRO A 35 8.74 -18.70 -50.16
CA PRO A 35 7.63 -19.64 -50.26
C PRO A 35 6.85 -19.41 -51.55
N TYR A 36 6.22 -20.44 -52.09
CA TYR A 36 5.28 -20.29 -53.19
C TYR A 36 4.11 -19.42 -52.76
N ILE A 37 3.74 -18.47 -53.62
CA ILE A 37 2.69 -17.50 -53.34
C ILE A 37 1.36 -18.01 -53.89
N ILE A 38 0.37 -18.09 -53.00
CA ILE A 38 -1.01 -18.42 -53.33
C ILE A 38 -1.81 -17.11 -53.32
N SER A 39 -2.16 -16.60 -54.50
CA SER A 39 -2.92 -15.35 -54.66
C SER A 39 -4.33 -15.57 -55.19
N THR A 40 -4.59 -16.74 -55.79
CA THR A 40 -5.84 -17.02 -56.51
C THR A 40 -6.35 -18.43 -56.22
N ALA A 41 -7.63 -18.69 -56.56
CA ALA A 41 -8.19 -20.03 -56.50
C ALA A 41 -7.41 -21.01 -57.40
N LEU A 42 -6.93 -20.55 -58.56
CA LEU A 42 -6.13 -21.34 -59.48
C LEU A 42 -4.78 -21.76 -58.88
N ASP A 43 -4.11 -20.92 -58.09
CA ASP A 43 -2.88 -21.31 -57.39
C ASP A 43 -3.14 -22.43 -56.38
N LEU A 44 -4.28 -22.35 -55.67
CA LEU A 44 -4.67 -23.33 -54.67
C LEU A 44 -5.09 -24.67 -55.30
N ILE A 45 -5.82 -24.63 -56.42
CA ILE A 45 -6.16 -25.82 -57.23
C ILE A 45 -4.89 -26.45 -57.82
N TYR A 46 -3.92 -25.62 -58.24
CA TYR A 46 -2.64 -26.14 -58.68
C TYR A 46 -1.92 -26.87 -57.54
N LEU A 47 -1.88 -26.29 -56.32
CA LEU A 47 -1.32 -26.97 -55.15
C LEU A 47 -2.00 -28.32 -54.87
N SER A 48 -3.33 -28.41 -54.94
CA SER A 48 -4.04 -29.67 -54.66
C SER A 48 -3.77 -30.78 -55.67
N THR A 49 -3.38 -30.45 -56.89
CA THR A 49 -3.09 -31.41 -57.96
C THR A 49 -1.61 -31.76 -58.11
N HIS A 50 -0.71 -30.99 -57.46
CA HIS A 50 0.75 -31.13 -57.61
C HIS A 50 1.41 -31.68 -56.34
N SER A 51 1.23 -32.99 -56.07
CA SER A 51 1.77 -33.62 -54.86
C SER A 51 3.30 -33.59 -54.72
N GLY A 52 4.03 -33.34 -55.82
CA GLY A 52 5.48 -33.08 -55.79
C GLY A 52 5.89 -31.84 -54.99
N ASP A 53 4.97 -30.89 -54.80
CA ASP A 53 5.20 -29.66 -54.04
C ASP A 53 4.72 -29.75 -52.57
N TRP A 54 4.08 -30.84 -52.14
CA TRP A 54 3.50 -30.95 -50.79
C TRP A 54 4.52 -30.98 -49.64
N GLY A 55 5.82 -31.05 -49.95
CA GLY A 55 6.91 -30.83 -49.00
C GLY A 55 7.52 -29.43 -49.04
N LYS A 56 6.88 -28.46 -49.72
CA LYS A 56 7.37 -27.08 -49.92
C LYS A 56 6.68 -26.08 -49.00
N HIS A 57 7.13 -24.83 -49.05
CA HIS A 57 6.60 -23.74 -48.22
C HIS A 57 5.69 -22.84 -49.06
N PHE A 58 4.54 -22.47 -48.50
CA PHE A 58 3.48 -21.70 -49.15
C PHE A 58 3.06 -20.52 -48.28
N LYS A 59 2.73 -19.40 -48.93
CA LYS A 59 2.21 -18.21 -48.27
C LYS A 59 1.07 -17.60 -49.10
N GLN A 60 -0.07 -17.30 -48.47
CA GLN A 60 -1.12 -16.51 -49.12
C GLN A 60 -0.72 -15.04 -49.22
N SER A 61 -1.10 -14.39 -50.32
CA SER A 61 -0.98 -12.94 -50.48
C SER A 61 -2.33 -12.24 -50.68
N ALA A 62 -3.42 -13.01 -50.68
CA ALA A 62 -4.78 -12.54 -50.82
C ALA A 62 -5.75 -13.55 -50.20
N SER A 63 -6.95 -13.06 -49.83
CA SER A 63 -8.08 -13.93 -49.57
C SER A 63 -8.57 -14.56 -50.87
N ILE A 64 -8.96 -15.83 -50.80
CA ILE A 64 -9.38 -16.63 -51.94
C ILE A 64 -10.87 -16.91 -51.77
N ILE A 65 -11.65 -16.73 -52.84
CA ILE A 65 -13.09 -16.96 -52.81
C ILE A 65 -13.48 -17.90 -53.96
N PHE A 66 -14.23 -18.95 -53.65
CA PHE A 66 -14.79 -19.90 -54.60
C PHE A 66 -16.27 -19.55 -54.89
N ASP A 67 -16.50 -18.50 -55.70
CA ASP A 67 -17.84 -17.90 -55.92
C ASP A 67 -18.63 -18.43 -57.12
N GLU A 68 -17.97 -19.15 -58.02
CA GLU A 68 -18.63 -19.67 -59.23
C GLU A 68 -19.34 -20.99 -58.91
N ASP A 69 -20.51 -21.24 -59.50
CA ASP A 69 -21.26 -22.49 -59.26
C ASP A 69 -20.34 -23.69 -59.57
N GLN A 70 -20.13 -24.57 -58.58
CA GLN A 70 -19.30 -25.76 -58.71
C GLN A 70 -19.72 -26.66 -59.88
N THR A 71 -20.94 -26.52 -60.42
CA THR A 71 -21.39 -27.28 -61.60
C THR A 71 -20.86 -26.72 -62.93
N ILE A 72 -20.26 -25.53 -62.94
CA ILE A 72 -19.76 -24.86 -64.16
C ILE A 72 -18.24 -24.58 -64.14
N VAL A 73 -17.55 -24.88 -63.03
CA VAL A 73 -16.11 -24.67 -62.86
C VAL A 73 -15.41 -25.96 -62.47
N ASP A 74 -14.17 -26.09 -62.90
CA ASP A 74 -13.27 -27.19 -62.54
C ASP A 74 -12.55 -26.87 -61.21
N TRP A 75 -13.07 -27.35 -60.09
CA TRP A 75 -12.47 -27.15 -58.76
C TRP A 75 -11.44 -28.23 -58.39
N ASP A 76 -11.31 -29.28 -59.20
CA ASP A 76 -10.43 -30.42 -58.99
C ASP A 76 -9.22 -30.45 -59.97
N GLY A 77 -9.21 -29.55 -60.95
CA GLY A 77 -8.14 -29.36 -61.93
C GLY A 77 -8.06 -30.47 -62.98
N ASN A 78 -9.11 -31.28 -63.17
CA ASN A 78 -9.11 -32.43 -64.09
C ASN A 78 -9.33 -32.07 -65.56
N GLY A 79 -9.60 -30.80 -65.88
CA GLY A 79 -9.82 -30.28 -67.22
C GLY A 79 -11.29 -30.26 -67.68
N SER A 80 -12.24 -30.51 -66.77
CA SER A 80 -13.69 -30.53 -67.03
C SER A 80 -14.41 -29.73 -65.96
N ALA A 81 -15.43 -28.94 -66.33
CA ALA A 81 -16.37 -28.44 -65.34
C ALA A 81 -17.02 -29.63 -64.61
N ASP A 82 -17.22 -29.52 -63.30
CA ASP A 82 -17.76 -30.55 -62.41
C ASP A 82 -19.27 -30.81 -62.65
N GLY A 83 -19.77 -30.53 -63.86
CA GLY A 83 -21.17 -30.51 -64.31
C GLY A 83 -21.95 -31.83 -64.28
N ASN A 84 -21.43 -32.85 -63.58
CA ASN A 84 -22.16 -33.99 -63.01
C ASN A 84 -21.40 -34.66 -61.83
N GLY A 85 -20.27 -34.10 -61.40
CA GLY A 85 -19.41 -34.60 -60.33
C GLY A 85 -19.50 -33.66 -59.14
N THR A 86 -20.32 -34.00 -58.15
CA THR A 86 -20.51 -33.21 -56.93
C THR A 86 -19.31 -33.33 -55.98
N SER A 87 -18.07 -33.39 -56.46
CA SER A 87 -16.90 -33.66 -55.61
C SER A 87 -16.24 -32.36 -55.14
N GLY A 88 -16.07 -31.35 -56.00
CA GLY A 88 -15.38 -30.10 -55.63
C GLY A 88 -13.91 -30.33 -55.29
N PHE A 89 -13.33 -29.44 -54.49
CA PHE A 89 -11.88 -29.31 -54.28
C PHE A 89 -11.20 -30.60 -53.78
N ILE A 90 -10.00 -30.91 -54.30
CA ILE A 90 -9.19 -32.07 -53.89
C ILE A 90 -8.40 -31.73 -52.62
N PRO A 91 -8.54 -32.51 -51.51
CA PRO A 91 -7.72 -32.30 -50.32
C PRO A 91 -6.21 -32.35 -50.59
N ILE A 92 -5.46 -31.40 -49.99
CA ILE A 92 -4.01 -31.35 -50.06
C ILE A 92 -3.41 -32.34 -49.06
N GLY A 93 -2.59 -33.28 -49.52
CA GLY A 93 -2.04 -34.33 -48.68
C GLY A 93 -3.02 -35.48 -48.45
N ASN A 94 -2.54 -36.72 -48.57
CA ASN A 94 -3.34 -37.93 -48.42
C ASN A 94 -2.55 -39.04 -47.69
N GLN A 95 -3.16 -40.22 -47.52
CA GLN A 95 -2.54 -41.35 -46.80
C GLN A 95 -1.20 -41.81 -47.40
N THR A 96 -1.05 -41.76 -48.73
CA THR A 96 0.16 -42.21 -49.42
C THR A 96 1.21 -41.10 -49.51
N THR A 97 0.79 -39.86 -49.64
CA THR A 97 1.67 -38.69 -49.73
C THR A 97 1.11 -37.59 -48.83
N PRO A 98 1.49 -37.56 -47.54
CA PRO A 98 1.09 -36.49 -46.64
C PRO A 98 1.67 -35.15 -47.07
N PHE A 99 1.01 -34.06 -46.70
CA PHE A 99 1.63 -32.73 -46.76
C PHE A 99 2.63 -32.60 -45.61
N THR A 100 3.87 -32.28 -45.93
CA THR A 100 5.00 -32.18 -44.98
C THR A 100 5.66 -30.80 -44.97
N GLY A 101 5.12 -29.89 -45.79
CA GLY A 101 5.59 -28.52 -45.93
C GLY A 101 5.02 -27.57 -44.89
N SER A 102 5.01 -26.26 -45.22
CA SER A 102 4.32 -25.25 -44.40
C SER A 102 3.36 -24.42 -45.24
N TYR A 103 2.21 -24.08 -44.68
CA TYR A 103 1.25 -23.16 -45.30
C TYR A 103 0.92 -22.02 -44.33
N ASN A 104 1.26 -20.80 -44.71
CA ASN A 104 0.94 -19.59 -43.94
C ASN A 104 -0.12 -18.77 -44.67
N GLY A 105 -1.32 -18.65 -44.10
CA GLY A 105 -2.42 -17.87 -44.67
C GLY A 105 -2.22 -16.36 -44.60
N ASP A 106 -1.21 -15.86 -43.86
CA ASP A 106 -0.94 -14.42 -43.69
C ASP A 106 -2.17 -13.60 -43.26
N LYS A 107 -3.06 -14.21 -42.46
CA LYS A 107 -4.34 -13.66 -42.00
C LYS A 107 -5.41 -13.50 -43.10
N HIS A 108 -5.18 -14.08 -44.27
CA HIS A 108 -6.18 -14.17 -45.32
C HIS A 108 -7.13 -15.36 -45.12
N THR A 109 -8.29 -15.25 -45.76
CA THR A 109 -9.33 -16.28 -45.72
C THR A 109 -9.39 -17.08 -47.02
N ILE A 110 -9.93 -18.29 -46.94
CA ILE A 110 -10.43 -19.05 -48.08
C ILE A 110 -11.93 -19.26 -47.85
N SER A 111 -12.76 -18.75 -48.75
CA SER A 111 -14.21 -18.71 -48.58
C SER A 111 -14.94 -19.58 -49.61
N ASN A 112 -16.11 -20.12 -49.22
CA ASN A 112 -17.04 -20.86 -50.09
C ASN A 112 -16.49 -22.18 -50.67
N ILE A 113 -15.48 -22.78 -50.03
CA ILE A 113 -14.89 -24.03 -50.53
C ILE A 113 -15.84 -25.23 -50.29
N TYR A 114 -16.10 -26.00 -51.34
CA TYR A 114 -16.88 -27.25 -51.29
C TYR A 114 -15.96 -28.45 -51.48
N ILE A 115 -16.01 -29.40 -50.54
CA ILE A 115 -15.27 -30.67 -50.58
C ILE A 115 -16.24 -31.79 -50.25
N ASN A 116 -16.68 -32.54 -51.25
CA ASN A 116 -17.54 -33.70 -51.04
C ASN A 116 -16.82 -34.98 -51.47
N ARG A 117 -16.34 -35.70 -50.46
CA ARG A 117 -15.63 -36.97 -50.56
C ARG A 117 -16.31 -38.01 -49.66
N ASN A 118 -17.64 -38.13 -49.80
CA ASN A 118 -18.54 -38.99 -49.01
C ASN A 118 -18.12 -40.47 -48.86
N SER A 119 -17.17 -40.95 -49.67
CA SER A 119 -16.67 -42.32 -49.64
C SER A 119 -15.19 -42.43 -49.20
N ASN A 120 -14.57 -41.33 -48.77
CA ASN A 120 -13.14 -41.29 -48.47
C ASN A 120 -12.84 -40.78 -47.05
N ASP A 121 -11.68 -41.18 -46.55
CA ASP A 121 -11.10 -40.73 -45.30
C ASP A 121 -10.14 -39.55 -45.52
N TYR A 122 -9.76 -38.86 -44.44
CA TYR A 122 -8.76 -37.78 -44.43
C TYR A 122 -9.23 -36.57 -45.24
N ILE A 123 -10.35 -35.98 -44.83
CA ILE A 123 -11.02 -34.91 -45.56
C ILE A 123 -10.92 -33.59 -44.80
N GLY A 124 -10.48 -32.56 -45.51
CA GLY A 124 -10.34 -31.16 -45.10
C GLY A 124 -9.65 -30.41 -46.24
N LEU A 125 -9.38 -29.10 -46.10
CA LEU A 125 -8.52 -28.40 -47.06
C LEU A 125 -7.17 -29.14 -47.20
N PHE A 126 -6.61 -29.54 -46.06
CA PHE A 126 -5.53 -30.50 -45.97
C PHE A 126 -6.07 -31.85 -45.51
N GLY A 127 -5.93 -32.89 -46.33
CA GLY A 127 -6.44 -34.21 -45.98
C GLY A 127 -5.62 -34.87 -44.86
N TYR A 128 -4.31 -34.98 -45.09
CA TYR A 128 -3.36 -35.52 -44.10
C TYR A 128 -2.05 -34.73 -44.10
N ILE A 129 -1.72 -34.16 -42.93
CA ILE A 129 -0.45 -33.49 -42.66
C ILE A 129 0.45 -34.32 -41.75
N TYR A 130 1.76 -34.32 -42.04
CA TYR A 130 2.78 -35.02 -41.27
C TYR A 130 4.04 -34.15 -41.12
N ASN A 131 4.44 -33.86 -39.88
CA ASN A 131 5.57 -32.96 -39.61
C ASN A 131 5.47 -31.62 -40.38
N ALA A 132 4.26 -31.07 -40.46
CA ALA A 132 3.94 -29.86 -41.20
C ALA A 132 3.54 -28.70 -40.25
N SER A 133 3.47 -27.49 -40.80
CA SER A 133 2.95 -26.32 -40.10
C SER A 133 1.90 -25.60 -40.93
N ILE A 134 0.69 -25.47 -40.40
CA ILE A 134 -0.42 -24.73 -41.00
C ILE A 134 -0.77 -23.57 -40.06
N SER A 135 -0.68 -22.32 -40.54
CA SER A 135 -0.86 -21.16 -39.66
C SER A 135 -1.55 -19.97 -40.31
N ASN A 136 -2.17 -19.12 -39.50
CA ASN A 136 -2.72 -17.81 -39.88
C ASN A 136 -3.72 -17.86 -41.05
N ILE A 137 -4.58 -18.89 -41.08
CA ILE A 137 -5.55 -19.10 -42.16
C ILE A 137 -6.97 -19.23 -41.61
N GLY A 138 -7.90 -18.51 -42.22
CA GLY A 138 -9.33 -18.67 -41.95
C GLY A 138 -10.02 -19.40 -43.09
N LEU A 139 -10.79 -20.44 -42.81
CA LEU A 139 -11.73 -21.01 -43.76
C LEU A 139 -13.14 -20.51 -43.43
N ALA A 140 -13.73 -19.75 -44.33
CA ALA A 140 -15.07 -19.19 -44.13
C ALA A 140 -16.08 -19.91 -45.03
N ASP A 141 -17.24 -20.21 -44.47
CA ASP A 141 -18.40 -20.75 -45.19
C ASP A 141 -18.06 -22.03 -45.98
N VAL A 142 -17.36 -22.96 -45.32
CA VAL A 142 -16.99 -24.24 -45.94
C VAL A 142 -18.17 -25.22 -46.00
N TYR A 143 -18.12 -26.15 -46.95
CA TYR A 143 -19.06 -27.26 -47.04
C TYR A 143 -18.29 -28.56 -47.27
N ILE A 144 -18.05 -29.31 -46.20
CA ILE A 144 -17.15 -30.48 -46.22
C ILE A 144 -17.89 -31.75 -45.84
N TYR A 145 -17.73 -32.78 -46.67
CA TYR A 145 -18.28 -34.12 -46.47
C TYR A 145 -17.23 -35.22 -46.64
N GLY A 146 -17.14 -36.14 -45.67
CA GLY A 146 -16.22 -37.30 -45.69
C GLY A 146 -16.71 -38.50 -44.88
N ILE A 147 -15.88 -39.55 -44.73
CA ILE A 147 -16.15 -40.68 -43.82
C ILE A 147 -15.38 -40.54 -42.51
N ASN A 148 -14.09 -40.89 -42.47
CA ASN A 148 -13.29 -40.86 -41.25
C ASN A 148 -12.21 -39.77 -41.30
N ASN A 149 -11.92 -39.16 -40.14
CA ASN A 149 -10.93 -38.08 -39.99
C ASN A 149 -11.30 -36.89 -40.88
N VAL A 150 -12.39 -36.22 -40.51
CA VAL A 150 -12.97 -35.11 -41.26
C VAL A 150 -12.81 -33.84 -40.45
N GLY A 151 -12.09 -32.87 -41.00
CA GLY A 151 -11.89 -31.55 -40.42
C GLY A 151 -12.22 -30.45 -41.42
N GLY A 152 -12.56 -29.26 -40.92
CA GLY A 152 -12.63 -28.06 -41.76
C GLY A 152 -11.31 -27.79 -42.49
N LEU A 153 -10.26 -27.62 -41.68
CA LEU A 153 -8.93 -27.30 -42.17
C LEU A 153 -8.08 -28.54 -42.39
N VAL A 154 -8.10 -29.49 -41.45
CA VAL A 154 -7.24 -30.68 -41.49
C VAL A 154 -8.04 -31.96 -41.20
N GLY A 155 -8.02 -32.94 -42.11
CA GLY A 155 -8.59 -34.26 -41.84
C GLY A 155 -7.84 -35.00 -40.74
N LYS A 156 -6.53 -35.22 -40.93
CA LYS A 156 -5.62 -35.79 -39.94
C LYS A 156 -4.33 -34.96 -39.79
N SER A 157 -3.95 -34.70 -38.54
CA SER A 157 -2.70 -34.07 -38.14
C SER A 157 -1.82 -35.06 -37.37
N LEU A 158 -0.58 -35.29 -37.82
CA LEU A 158 0.41 -36.12 -37.14
C LEU A 158 1.74 -35.38 -36.99
N LEU A 159 2.28 -35.28 -35.75
CA LEU A 159 3.55 -34.58 -35.50
C LEU A 159 3.59 -33.16 -36.09
N SER A 160 2.45 -32.50 -36.21
CA SER A 160 2.30 -31.23 -36.94
C SER A 160 1.75 -30.12 -36.04
N ASP A 161 1.78 -28.90 -36.54
CA ASP A 161 1.27 -27.71 -35.86
C ASP A 161 0.16 -27.04 -36.69
N VAL A 162 -0.97 -26.74 -36.04
CA VAL A 162 -2.09 -25.98 -36.57
C VAL A 162 -2.36 -24.80 -35.64
N SER A 163 -2.04 -23.59 -36.09
CA SER A 163 -2.03 -22.40 -35.23
C SER A 163 -2.72 -21.18 -35.83
N ASN A 164 -3.30 -20.30 -34.99
CA ASN A 164 -3.89 -19.01 -35.44
C ASN A 164 -4.87 -19.18 -36.60
N SER A 165 -5.73 -20.20 -36.53
CA SER A 165 -6.56 -20.61 -37.66
C SER A 165 -8.00 -20.82 -37.25
N PHE A 166 -8.92 -20.68 -38.20
CA PHE A 166 -10.34 -20.89 -37.91
C PHE A 166 -11.13 -21.51 -39.05
N THR A 167 -12.29 -22.08 -38.71
CA THR A 167 -13.28 -22.58 -39.68
C THR A 167 -14.69 -22.07 -39.34
N THR A 168 -15.44 -21.63 -40.34
CA THR A 168 -16.90 -21.44 -40.31
C THR A 168 -17.57 -22.25 -41.44
N GLY A 169 -18.89 -22.48 -41.38
CA GLY A 169 -19.63 -23.26 -42.38
C GLY A 169 -20.12 -24.60 -41.83
N SER A 170 -20.00 -25.70 -42.58
CA SER A 170 -20.47 -27.02 -42.22
C SER A 170 -19.45 -28.12 -42.52
N VAL A 171 -19.26 -29.02 -41.53
CA VAL A 171 -18.38 -30.19 -41.62
C VAL A 171 -19.17 -31.43 -41.22
N THR A 172 -19.33 -32.37 -42.17
CA THR A 172 -20.09 -33.60 -41.98
C THR A 172 -19.22 -34.82 -42.22
N GLY A 173 -19.22 -35.77 -41.29
CA GLY A 173 -18.49 -37.02 -41.43
C GLY A 173 -19.15 -38.18 -40.67
N SER A 174 -18.52 -39.34 -40.69
CA SER A 174 -18.94 -40.50 -39.89
C SER A 174 -18.17 -40.60 -38.59
N SER A 175 -16.83 -40.61 -38.62
CA SER A 175 -15.98 -40.80 -37.44
C SER A 175 -14.82 -39.81 -37.37
N ASN A 176 -14.43 -39.38 -36.16
CA ASN A 176 -13.38 -38.37 -35.93
C ASN A 176 -13.67 -37.08 -36.70
N VAL A 177 -14.78 -36.42 -36.35
CA VAL A 177 -15.25 -35.21 -37.04
C VAL A 177 -15.00 -34.00 -36.15
N GLY A 178 -14.20 -33.06 -36.64
CA GLY A 178 -13.88 -31.80 -35.98
C GLY A 178 -14.21 -30.60 -36.86
N GLY A 179 -14.64 -29.48 -36.29
CA GLY A 179 -14.84 -28.27 -37.08
C GLY A 179 -13.53 -27.72 -37.67
N LEU A 180 -12.39 -27.92 -36.99
CA LEU A 180 -11.07 -27.54 -37.49
C LEU A 180 -10.23 -28.76 -37.88
N VAL A 181 -10.08 -29.72 -36.97
CA VAL A 181 -9.24 -30.92 -37.16
C VAL A 181 -10.01 -32.20 -36.86
N GLY A 182 -10.07 -33.15 -37.81
CA GLY A 182 -10.74 -34.43 -37.56
C GLY A 182 -10.02 -35.29 -36.53
N TYR A 183 -8.75 -35.60 -36.80
CA TYR A 183 -7.91 -36.44 -35.94
C TYR A 183 -6.55 -35.80 -35.66
N ASN A 184 -6.28 -35.46 -34.40
CA ASN A 184 -5.05 -34.84 -33.93
C ASN A 184 -4.19 -35.89 -33.19
N HIS A 185 -3.04 -36.28 -33.74
CA HIS A 185 -2.18 -37.31 -33.18
C HIS A 185 -0.77 -36.78 -32.91
N ASN A 186 -0.36 -36.70 -31.65
CA ASN A 186 0.96 -36.18 -31.24
C ASN A 186 1.28 -34.85 -31.94
N ALA A 187 0.27 -33.98 -32.01
CA ALA A 187 0.27 -32.75 -32.79
C ALA A 187 -0.40 -31.63 -31.99
N LEU A 188 -0.12 -30.40 -32.39
CA LEU A 188 -0.56 -29.19 -31.71
C LEU A 188 -1.70 -28.53 -32.49
N VAL A 189 -2.76 -28.19 -31.76
CA VAL A 189 -3.79 -27.24 -32.20
C VAL A 189 -3.82 -26.10 -31.19
N ASN A 190 -3.39 -24.90 -31.58
CA ASN A 190 -3.35 -23.76 -30.67
C ASN A 190 -3.86 -22.47 -31.28
N TYR A 191 -4.30 -21.52 -30.43
CA TYR A 191 -4.74 -20.20 -30.88
C TYR A 191 -5.79 -20.27 -32.00
N SER A 192 -6.68 -21.24 -31.96
CA SER A 192 -7.55 -21.55 -33.09
C SER A 192 -8.99 -21.72 -32.65
N PHE A 193 -9.93 -21.50 -33.57
CA PHE A 193 -11.34 -21.64 -33.24
C PHE A 193 -12.19 -22.21 -34.37
N SER A 194 -13.40 -22.62 -34.03
CA SER A 194 -14.39 -23.03 -35.03
C SER A 194 -15.78 -22.55 -34.62
N THR A 195 -16.52 -22.05 -35.61
CA THR A 195 -17.96 -21.78 -35.49
C THR A 195 -18.76 -22.63 -36.49
N ALA A 196 -18.10 -23.58 -37.14
CA ALA A 196 -18.74 -24.47 -38.10
C ALA A 196 -19.76 -25.40 -37.42
N ASN A 197 -20.80 -25.76 -38.17
CA ASN A 197 -21.76 -26.79 -37.79
C ASN A 197 -21.13 -28.16 -38.05
N VAL A 198 -20.94 -28.94 -36.99
CA VAL A 198 -20.26 -30.24 -37.04
C VAL A 198 -21.28 -31.37 -36.85
N THR A 199 -21.35 -32.28 -37.81
CA THR A 199 -22.28 -33.43 -37.76
C THR A 199 -21.54 -34.74 -37.99
N GLY A 200 -21.79 -35.75 -37.16
CA GLY A 200 -21.33 -37.12 -37.47
C GLY A 200 -21.82 -38.21 -36.52
N ASN A 201 -21.21 -39.39 -36.60
CA ASN A 201 -21.63 -40.55 -35.81
C ASN A 201 -20.80 -40.74 -34.54
N LEU A 202 -19.47 -40.90 -34.64
CA LEU A 202 -18.59 -41.28 -33.53
C LEU A 202 -17.42 -40.29 -33.39
N TYR A 203 -17.07 -39.89 -32.16
CA TYR A 203 -15.97 -38.95 -31.87
C TYR A 203 -16.16 -37.59 -32.56
N ILE A 204 -17.17 -36.85 -32.13
CA ILE A 204 -17.57 -35.57 -32.73
C ILE A 204 -17.20 -34.43 -31.79
N GLY A 205 -16.34 -33.52 -32.24
CA GLY A 205 -15.92 -32.35 -31.48
C GLY A 205 -16.14 -31.08 -32.28
N GLY A 206 -16.55 -30.00 -31.62
CA GLY A 206 -16.73 -28.72 -32.32
C GLY A 206 -15.42 -28.17 -32.92
N LEU A 207 -14.28 -28.39 -32.25
CA LEU A 207 -12.95 -28.03 -32.76
C LEU A 207 -12.19 -29.26 -33.28
N VAL A 208 -12.05 -30.30 -32.44
CA VAL A 208 -11.28 -31.50 -32.75
C VAL A 208 -12.10 -32.77 -32.51
N GLY A 209 -12.21 -33.65 -33.51
CA GLY A 209 -12.95 -34.91 -33.35
C GLY A 209 -12.28 -35.86 -32.34
N TYR A 210 -11.05 -36.25 -32.62
CA TYR A 210 -10.27 -37.15 -31.76
C TYR A 210 -8.85 -36.61 -31.50
N ASN A 211 -8.52 -36.38 -30.23
CA ASN A 211 -7.22 -35.93 -29.75
C ASN A 211 -6.45 -37.09 -29.11
N TYR A 212 -5.36 -37.54 -29.73
CA TYR A 212 -4.75 -38.84 -29.44
C TYR A 212 -3.24 -38.78 -29.23
N TYR A 213 -2.79 -39.39 -28.13
CA TYR A 213 -1.41 -39.71 -27.79
C TYR A 213 -0.43 -38.54 -27.93
N LEU A 214 -0.15 -37.86 -26.81
CA LEU A 214 0.70 -36.67 -26.71
C LEU A 214 0.21 -35.49 -27.54
N ALA A 215 -1.04 -35.51 -27.98
CA ALA A 215 -1.64 -34.39 -28.67
C ALA A 215 -1.98 -33.26 -27.69
N ASN A 216 -1.91 -32.01 -28.16
CA ASN A 216 -2.18 -30.83 -27.35
C ASN A 216 -3.18 -29.91 -28.05
N ILE A 217 -4.18 -29.49 -27.29
CA ILE A 217 -5.09 -28.40 -27.66
C ILE A 217 -4.93 -27.30 -26.62
N SER A 218 -4.63 -26.08 -27.05
CA SER A 218 -4.45 -24.94 -26.15
C SER A 218 -4.97 -23.63 -26.71
N ASN A 219 -5.43 -22.71 -25.85
CA ASN A 219 -5.85 -21.36 -26.25
C ASN A 219 -6.82 -21.38 -27.45
N SER A 220 -7.85 -22.21 -27.38
CA SER A 220 -8.72 -22.49 -28.53
C SER A 220 -10.17 -22.57 -28.13
N TYR A 221 -11.10 -22.31 -29.04
CA TYR A 221 -12.51 -22.34 -28.68
C TYR A 221 -13.46 -22.79 -29.78
N PHE A 222 -14.69 -23.11 -29.36
CA PHE A 222 -15.78 -23.45 -30.26
C PHE A 222 -17.07 -22.72 -29.88
N ARG A 223 -17.80 -22.21 -30.88
CA ARG A 223 -19.13 -21.56 -30.67
C ARG A 223 -20.20 -21.97 -31.69
N GLY A 224 -19.94 -22.97 -32.53
CA GLY A 224 -20.89 -23.44 -33.53
C GLY A 224 -21.93 -24.41 -32.97
N PHE A 225 -22.53 -25.22 -33.83
CA PHE A 225 -23.43 -26.32 -33.46
C PHE A 225 -22.77 -27.68 -33.63
N VAL A 226 -22.90 -28.58 -32.66
CA VAL A 226 -22.44 -29.99 -32.76
C VAL A 226 -23.63 -30.93 -32.68
N TYR A 227 -23.72 -31.87 -33.63
CA TYR A 227 -24.70 -32.94 -33.61
C TYR A 227 -24.05 -34.32 -33.80
N GLY A 228 -24.28 -35.23 -32.85
CA GLY A 228 -23.79 -36.61 -32.91
C GLY A 228 -24.90 -37.67 -32.94
N TYR A 229 -24.85 -38.60 -33.89
CA TYR A 229 -25.80 -39.72 -33.95
C TYR A 229 -25.47 -40.85 -32.96
N HIS A 230 -24.22 -40.98 -32.51
CA HIS A 230 -23.74 -41.98 -31.55
C HIS A 230 -22.71 -41.36 -30.57
N ASN A 231 -21.91 -42.20 -29.90
CA ASN A 231 -21.14 -41.85 -28.69
C ASN A 231 -20.00 -40.84 -28.93
N TYR A 232 -19.65 -40.16 -27.84
CA TYR A 232 -18.49 -39.25 -27.71
C TYR A 232 -18.67 -37.96 -28.51
N VAL A 233 -19.64 -37.17 -28.07
CA VAL A 233 -19.99 -35.86 -28.61
C VAL A 233 -19.55 -34.80 -27.61
N GLY A 234 -18.59 -33.95 -27.99
CA GLY A 234 -18.07 -32.88 -27.15
C GLY A 234 -18.17 -31.52 -27.81
N GLY A 235 -18.47 -30.48 -27.04
CA GLY A 235 -18.49 -29.12 -27.57
C GLY A 235 -17.16 -28.67 -28.16
N LEU A 236 -16.03 -28.99 -27.52
CA LEU A 236 -14.69 -28.72 -28.07
C LEU A 236 -14.04 -29.97 -28.67
N VAL A 237 -14.05 -31.08 -27.92
CA VAL A 237 -13.38 -32.34 -28.32
C VAL A 237 -14.28 -33.54 -28.14
N GLY A 238 -14.42 -34.37 -29.17
CA GLY A 238 -15.21 -35.60 -29.09
C GLY A 238 -14.62 -36.62 -28.12
N TYR A 239 -13.34 -36.99 -28.32
CA TYR A 239 -12.60 -37.88 -27.44
C TYR A 239 -11.14 -37.46 -27.27
N THR A 240 -10.61 -37.57 -26.05
CA THR A 240 -9.20 -37.31 -25.77
C THR A 240 -8.52 -38.49 -25.05
N TYR A 241 -7.40 -38.96 -25.60
CA TYR A 241 -6.66 -40.15 -25.15
C TYR A 241 -5.17 -39.83 -24.94
N HIS A 242 -4.64 -40.02 -23.74
CA HIS A 242 -3.23 -39.74 -23.39
C HIS A 242 -2.73 -38.36 -23.89
N SER A 243 -3.55 -37.32 -23.76
CA SER A 243 -3.33 -36.02 -24.38
C SER A 243 -3.67 -34.87 -23.43
N THR A 244 -3.56 -33.62 -23.90
CA THR A 244 -3.80 -32.43 -23.08
C THR A 244 -4.74 -31.44 -23.76
N VAL A 245 -5.63 -30.83 -22.98
CA VAL A 245 -6.50 -29.70 -23.38
C VAL A 245 -6.37 -28.62 -22.31
N SER A 246 -6.06 -27.38 -22.71
CA SER A 246 -5.82 -26.30 -21.75
C SER A 246 -6.27 -24.93 -22.25
N ALA A 247 -6.65 -24.04 -21.32
CA ALA A 247 -7.01 -22.65 -21.63
C ALA A 247 -7.97 -22.54 -22.84
N SER A 248 -9.00 -23.38 -22.89
CA SER A 248 -9.88 -23.51 -24.06
C SER A 248 -11.34 -23.55 -23.64
N TYR A 249 -12.26 -23.16 -24.52
CA TYR A 249 -13.68 -23.17 -24.15
C TYR A 249 -14.66 -23.57 -25.25
N SER A 250 -15.87 -23.96 -24.84
CA SER A 250 -17.00 -24.19 -25.73
C SER A 250 -18.24 -23.43 -25.25
N SER A 251 -18.86 -22.65 -26.14
CA SER A 251 -20.18 -22.03 -25.90
C SER A 251 -21.21 -22.41 -26.97
N GLY A 252 -20.86 -23.35 -27.85
CA GLY A 252 -21.73 -23.83 -28.90
C GLY A 252 -22.75 -24.84 -28.38
N ILE A 253 -23.91 -24.92 -29.05
CA ILE A 253 -24.93 -25.94 -28.75
C ILE A 253 -24.34 -27.33 -29.03
N VAL A 254 -24.52 -28.26 -28.09
CA VAL A 254 -24.10 -29.66 -28.23
C VAL A 254 -25.32 -30.55 -28.10
N ASP A 255 -25.66 -31.28 -29.16
CA ASP A 255 -26.83 -32.13 -29.22
C ASP A 255 -26.48 -33.54 -29.74
N GLY A 256 -27.32 -34.52 -29.41
CA GLY A 256 -27.11 -35.91 -29.81
C GLY A 256 -28.39 -36.73 -29.90
N SER A 257 -28.32 -37.84 -30.62
CA SER A 257 -29.46 -38.74 -30.81
C SER A 257 -29.97 -39.32 -29.49
N SER A 258 -31.26 -39.11 -29.20
CA SER A 258 -31.95 -39.61 -28.00
C SER A 258 -32.09 -41.14 -27.90
N ASN A 259 -31.59 -41.89 -28.89
CA ASN A 259 -31.88 -43.32 -29.08
C ASN A 259 -30.76 -44.27 -28.66
N VAL A 260 -29.66 -43.76 -28.08
CA VAL A 260 -28.47 -44.55 -27.66
C VAL A 260 -27.81 -43.92 -26.43
N ASP A 261 -27.07 -44.72 -25.64
CA ASP A 261 -26.24 -44.30 -24.49
C ASP A 261 -25.08 -43.39 -24.95
N THR A 262 -25.43 -42.19 -25.40
CA THR A 262 -24.53 -41.20 -25.96
C THR A 262 -23.78 -40.48 -24.84
N ASN A 263 -22.46 -40.63 -24.81
CA ASN A 263 -21.62 -39.77 -23.99
C ASN A 263 -21.54 -38.39 -24.64
N ILE A 264 -22.35 -37.46 -24.12
CA ILE A 264 -22.40 -36.06 -24.54
C ILE A 264 -21.80 -35.21 -23.41
N GLY A 265 -20.87 -34.31 -23.76
CA GLY A 265 -20.29 -33.38 -22.81
C GLY A 265 -20.20 -31.96 -23.37
N GLY A 266 -20.44 -30.96 -22.53
CA GLY A 266 -20.42 -29.56 -22.95
C GLY A 266 -19.04 -29.09 -23.45
N LEU A 267 -17.95 -29.68 -22.96
CA LEU A 267 -16.58 -29.45 -23.48
C LEU A 267 -15.99 -30.71 -24.14
N ILE A 268 -16.01 -31.84 -23.43
CA ILE A 268 -15.34 -33.09 -23.81
C ILE A 268 -16.36 -34.23 -23.79
N GLY A 269 -16.48 -34.96 -24.90
CA GLY A 269 -17.41 -36.09 -25.02
C GLY A 269 -16.95 -37.36 -24.29
N SER A 270 -15.64 -37.61 -24.21
CA SER A 270 -15.04 -38.65 -23.34
C SER A 270 -13.53 -38.43 -23.16
N ILE A 271 -12.98 -38.98 -22.08
CA ILE A 271 -11.59 -38.82 -21.68
C ILE A 271 -10.96 -40.15 -21.24
N PHE A 272 -9.72 -40.40 -21.65
CA PHE A 272 -8.91 -41.49 -21.12
C PHE A 272 -7.47 -41.04 -20.91
N SER A 273 -6.98 -41.13 -19.67
CA SER A 273 -5.60 -40.79 -19.29
C SER A 273 -5.10 -39.44 -19.84
N SER A 274 -6.00 -38.47 -20.00
CA SER A 274 -5.68 -37.12 -20.50
C SER A 274 -5.86 -36.08 -19.39
N THR A 275 -5.30 -34.90 -19.57
CA THR A 275 -5.44 -33.76 -18.65
C THR A 275 -6.23 -32.64 -19.32
N VAL A 276 -7.23 -32.13 -18.60
CA VAL A 276 -7.99 -30.94 -19.02
C VAL A 276 -7.87 -29.91 -17.92
N SER A 277 -7.29 -28.75 -18.22
CA SER A 277 -7.03 -27.68 -17.23
C SER A 277 -7.49 -26.33 -17.74
N ASN A 278 -7.93 -25.45 -16.83
CA ASN A 278 -8.30 -24.06 -17.12
C ASN A 278 -9.23 -23.92 -18.35
N SER A 279 -10.13 -24.88 -18.55
CA SER A 279 -10.95 -24.98 -19.76
C SER A 279 -12.42 -25.11 -19.38
N PHE A 280 -13.27 -24.40 -20.10
CA PHE A 280 -14.63 -24.11 -19.66
C PHE A 280 -15.68 -24.44 -20.71
N TRP A 281 -16.89 -24.75 -20.29
CA TRP A 281 -18.03 -24.67 -21.20
C TRP A 281 -19.17 -23.90 -20.58
N ASP A 282 -19.95 -23.27 -21.45
CA ASP A 282 -21.15 -22.57 -21.05
C ASP A 282 -22.31 -23.58 -20.89
N ILE A 283 -22.79 -23.80 -19.66
CA ILE A 283 -23.81 -24.80 -19.34
C ILE A 283 -25.20 -24.44 -19.90
N GLU A 284 -25.44 -23.17 -20.20
CA GLU A 284 -26.75 -22.66 -20.61
C GLU A 284 -26.87 -22.68 -22.13
N THR A 285 -25.87 -22.14 -22.85
CA THR A 285 -25.86 -22.12 -24.31
C THR A 285 -25.54 -23.47 -24.93
N SER A 286 -24.72 -24.31 -24.28
CA SER A 286 -24.43 -25.65 -24.79
C SER A 286 -25.61 -26.62 -24.67
N GLY A 287 -26.54 -26.36 -23.74
CA GLY A 287 -27.57 -27.31 -23.33
C GLY A 287 -27.07 -28.47 -22.48
N GLN A 288 -25.79 -28.48 -22.08
CA GLN A 288 -25.15 -29.58 -21.35
C GLN A 288 -24.73 -29.16 -19.94
N LEU A 289 -25.32 -29.81 -18.93
CA LEU A 289 -24.98 -29.57 -17.51
C LEU A 289 -23.68 -30.26 -17.08
N SER A 290 -23.14 -31.17 -17.88
CA SER A 290 -21.95 -31.95 -17.54
C SER A 290 -21.00 -32.12 -18.73
N SER A 291 -19.78 -32.55 -18.43
CA SER A 291 -18.71 -32.83 -19.40
C SER A 291 -17.73 -33.82 -18.78
N PHE A 292 -17.05 -34.62 -19.60
CA PHE A 292 -16.03 -35.56 -19.12
C PHE A 292 -14.72 -34.88 -18.69
N GLY A 293 -14.56 -33.58 -18.99
CA GLY A 293 -13.46 -32.75 -18.53
C GLY A 293 -13.77 -31.25 -18.65
N GLY A 294 -12.96 -30.43 -17.99
CA GLY A 294 -13.16 -28.98 -17.88
C GLY A 294 -14.10 -28.60 -16.73
N THR A 295 -14.51 -27.34 -16.69
CA THR A 295 -15.42 -26.80 -15.66
C THR A 295 -16.59 -26.07 -16.32
N GLY A 296 -17.82 -26.44 -15.94
CA GLY A 296 -19.03 -25.78 -16.42
C GLY A 296 -19.20 -24.41 -15.77
N LYS A 297 -19.56 -23.42 -16.57
CA LYS A 297 -19.79 -22.04 -16.17
C LYS A 297 -21.13 -21.56 -16.72
N THR A 298 -21.84 -20.74 -15.98
CA THR A 298 -23.02 -20.01 -16.50
C THR A 298 -22.61 -19.03 -17.59
N THR A 299 -23.54 -18.57 -18.43
CA THR A 299 -23.28 -17.52 -19.41
C THR A 299 -22.77 -16.24 -18.73
N LEU A 300 -23.28 -15.91 -17.54
CA LEU A 300 -22.80 -14.76 -16.78
C LEU A 300 -21.32 -14.92 -16.37
N GLU A 301 -20.93 -16.10 -15.88
CA GLU A 301 -19.52 -16.36 -15.54
C GLU A 301 -18.62 -16.41 -16.78
N MET A 302 -19.11 -16.95 -17.90
CA MET A 302 -18.37 -17.04 -19.17
C MET A 302 -18.15 -15.68 -19.85
N LYS A 303 -18.90 -14.65 -19.45
CA LYS A 303 -18.74 -13.25 -19.89
C LYS A 303 -18.12 -12.36 -18.81
N ASN A 304 -17.45 -12.95 -17.82
CA ASN A 304 -16.78 -12.23 -16.76
C ASN A 304 -15.26 -12.42 -16.86
N ASN A 305 -14.52 -11.31 -17.06
CA ASN A 305 -13.05 -11.28 -17.12
C ASN A 305 -12.37 -12.05 -15.99
N LEU A 306 -12.86 -11.91 -14.75
CA LEU A 306 -12.26 -12.52 -13.57
C LEU A 306 -12.33 -14.05 -13.61
N THR A 307 -13.33 -14.63 -14.29
CA THR A 307 -13.43 -16.08 -14.46
C THR A 307 -12.17 -16.64 -15.13
N PHE A 308 -11.66 -15.96 -16.15
CA PHE A 308 -10.52 -16.41 -16.94
C PHE A 308 -9.19 -15.98 -16.34
N LEU A 309 -9.10 -14.77 -15.79
CA LEU A 309 -7.89 -14.31 -15.08
C LEU A 309 -7.57 -15.18 -13.86
N ASN A 310 -8.58 -15.52 -13.05
CA ASN A 310 -8.39 -16.41 -11.90
C ASN A 310 -8.01 -17.84 -12.32
N ALA A 311 -8.35 -18.23 -13.54
CA ALA A 311 -7.91 -19.48 -14.16
C ALA A 311 -6.52 -19.40 -14.82
N GLY A 312 -5.84 -18.25 -14.72
CA GLY A 312 -4.50 -18.03 -15.26
C GLY A 312 -4.44 -17.78 -16.76
N TRP A 313 -5.54 -17.36 -17.39
CA TRP A 313 -5.53 -17.01 -18.82
C TRP A 313 -4.73 -15.72 -19.04
N SER A 314 -3.89 -15.71 -20.08
CA SER A 314 -3.01 -14.57 -20.33
C SER A 314 -3.76 -13.43 -21.02
N PRO A 315 -3.68 -12.18 -20.53
CA PRO A 315 -4.25 -11.01 -21.19
C PRO A 315 -3.50 -10.64 -22.47
N THR A 316 -2.38 -11.29 -22.79
CA THR A 316 -1.71 -11.14 -24.10
C THR A 316 -2.29 -12.05 -25.18
N ILE A 317 -3.08 -13.04 -24.77
CA ILE A 317 -3.68 -14.06 -25.65
C ILE A 317 -5.19 -13.84 -25.76
N TRP A 318 -5.85 -13.57 -24.65
CA TRP A 318 -7.30 -13.52 -24.54
C TRP A 318 -7.76 -12.10 -24.26
N TYR A 319 -8.68 -11.63 -25.11
CA TYR A 319 -9.35 -10.34 -25.02
C TYR A 319 -10.86 -10.57 -24.79
N MET A 320 -11.57 -9.59 -24.26
CA MET A 320 -13.02 -9.64 -24.04
C MET A 320 -13.64 -8.27 -24.27
N ASP A 321 -14.76 -8.23 -25.00
CA ASP A 321 -15.46 -7.01 -25.39
C ASP A 321 -16.94 -7.35 -25.61
N ASP A 322 -17.87 -6.67 -24.96
CA ASP A 322 -19.31 -6.92 -25.08
C ASP A 322 -19.83 -6.81 -26.54
N SER A 323 -19.13 -6.07 -27.39
CA SER A 323 -19.47 -5.86 -28.80
C SER A 323 -18.85 -6.88 -29.76
N TYR A 324 -17.89 -7.70 -29.30
CA TYR A 324 -17.19 -8.69 -30.11
C TYR A 324 -17.35 -10.09 -29.52
N ASN A 325 -17.56 -11.11 -30.38
CA ASN A 325 -17.74 -12.49 -29.93
C ASN A 325 -18.83 -12.66 -28.85
N ASP A 326 -19.85 -11.79 -28.88
CA ASP A 326 -20.95 -11.69 -27.91
C ASP A 326 -20.52 -11.54 -26.45
N GLY A 327 -19.37 -10.91 -26.17
CA GLY A 327 -18.84 -10.74 -24.81
C GLY A 327 -18.14 -11.99 -24.24
N TYR A 328 -17.97 -13.06 -25.03
CA TYR A 328 -17.10 -14.18 -24.64
C TYR A 328 -15.63 -13.87 -24.95
N PRO A 329 -14.67 -14.51 -24.26
CA PRO A 329 -13.25 -14.37 -24.60
C PRO A 329 -12.98 -14.68 -26.06
N TYR A 330 -12.14 -13.91 -26.72
CA TYR A 330 -11.64 -14.17 -28.06
C TYR A 330 -10.12 -13.99 -28.10
N LEU A 331 -9.49 -14.53 -29.12
CA LEU A 331 -8.05 -14.49 -29.25
C LEU A 331 -7.61 -13.10 -29.74
N ALA A 332 -6.57 -12.54 -29.13
CA ALA A 332 -6.07 -11.19 -29.41
C ALA A 332 -5.76 -10.96 -30.90
N TRP A 333 -5.38 -12.01 -31.65
CA TRP A 333 -5.09 -11.88 -33.07
C TRP A 333 -6.34 -11.67 -33.94
N GLU A 334 -7.53 -12.03 -33.45
CA GLU A 334 -8.79 -11.85 -34.16
C GLU A 334 -9.18 -10.38 -34.26
N ASN A 335 -9.04 -9.66 -33.14
CA ASN A 335 -9.25 -8.22 -33.06
C ASN A 335 -8.18 -7.58 -32.16
N PRO A 336 -7.01 -7.20 -32.72
CA PRO A 336 -5.89 -6.65 -31.96
C PRO A 336 -6.16 -5.29 -31.29
N SER A 337 -7.22 -4.60 -31.70
CA SER A 337 -7.70 -3.35 -31.07
C SER A 337 -8.65 -3.57 -29.90
N GLY A 338 -8.95 -4.83 -29.57
CA GLY A 338 -9.83 -5.19 -28.47
C GLY A 338 -9.24 -4.97 -27.08
N THR A 339 -10.05 -5.22 -26.06
CA THR A 339 -9.68 -5.02 -24.66
C THR A 339 -9.07 -6.31 -24.08
N PRO A 340 -7.81 -6.27 -23.59
CA PRO A 340 -7.23 -7.39 -22.86
C PRO A 340 -8.06 -7.78 -21.64
N LEU A 341 -8.00 -9.06 -21.23
CA LEU A 341 -8.54 -9.45 -19.92
C LEU A 341 -7.93 -8.58 -18.82
N SER A 342 -8.76 -8.00 -17.97
CA SER A 342 -8.30 -7.13 -16.89
C SER A 342 -9.17 -7.24 -15.64
N SER A 343 -8.63 -6.75 -14.52
CA SER A 343 -9.29 -6.73 -13.22
C SER A 343 -9.33 -5.31 -12.66
N PRO A 344 -10.38 -4.97 -11.88
CA PRO A 344 -10.45 -3.72 -11.13
C PRO A 344 -9.16 -3.42 -10.35
N PRO A 345 -8.79 -2.15 -10.18
CA PRO A 345 -7.72 -1.77 -9.25
C PRO A 345 -8.17 -2.02 -7.80
N ILE A 346 -7.25 -2.44 -6.94
CA ILE A 346 -7.50 -2.65 -5.51
C ILE A 346 -6.55 -1.79 -4.67
N LEU A 347 -6.98 -1.42 -3.46
CA LEU A 347 -6.17 -0.63 -2.53
C LEU A 347 -5.05 -1.48 -1.91
N THR A 348 -3.84 -0.95 -1.89
CA THR A 348 -2.68 -1.55 -1.22
C THR A 348 -2.32 -0.84 0.07
N SER A 349 -2.61 0.46 0.19
CA SER A 349 -2.46 1.22 1.42
C SER A 349 -3.20 2.55 1.39
N LEU A 350 -3.44 3.11 2.57
CA LEU A 350 -4.10 4.38 2.81
C LEU A 350 -3.23 5.25 3.72
N SER A 351 -3.23 6.57 3.48
CA SER A 351 -2.67 7.56 4.38
C SER A 351 -3.71 8.67 4.59
N PRO A 352 -4.22 8.88 5.80
CA PRO A 352 -3.89 8.16 7.03
C PRO A 352 -4.22 6.67 6.95
N ALA A 353 -3.51 5.85 7.72
CA ALA A 353 -3.85 4.44 7.82
C ALA A 353 -5.23 4.26 8.49
N ASP A 354 -5.94 3.21 8.13
CA ASP A 354 -7.21 2.88 8.78
C ASP A 354 -7.02 2.65 10.30
N ASN A 355 -7.98 3.12 11.10
CA ASN A 355 -7.97 3.20 12.56
C ASN A 355 -6.79 3.98 13.18
N SER A 356 -6.08 4.82 12.41
CA SER A 356 -4.95 5.58 12.93
C SER A 356 -5.38 6.79 13.77
N ILE A 357 -4.49 7.23 14.66
CA ILE A 357 -4.57 8.50 15.38
C ILE A 357 -3.50 9.43 14.81
N ILE A 358 -3.87 10.68 14.54
CA ILE A 358 -3.01 11.67 13.88
C ILE A 358 -2.98 12.95 14.70
N ALA A 359 -1.83 13.61 14.73
CA ALA A 359 -1.71 14.98 15.22
C ALA A 359 -2.45 15.98 14.29
N LEU A 360 -2.68 17.20 14.78
CA LEU A 360 -3.30 18.29 14.01
C LEU A 360 -2.55 18.57 12.69
N ASN A 361 -3.27 19.13 11.70
CA ASN A 361 -2.78 19.59 10.39
C ASN A 361 -2.79 18.57 9.23
N LEU A 362 -3.64 17.54 9.27
CA LEU A 362 -3.87 16.71 8.09
C LEU A 362 -4.50 17.54 6.96
N THR A 363 -3.78 17.68 5.85
CA THR A 363 -4.20 18.46 4.67
C THR A 363 -4.36 17.61 3.41
N GLU A 364 -3.90 16.36 3.44
CA GLU A 364 -3.97 15.44 2.31
C GLU A 364 -4.38 14.05 2.74
N LEU A 365 -5.11 13.36 1.87
CA LEU A 365 -5.40 11.93 1.94
C LEU A 365 -4.73 11.23 0.76
N VAL A 366 -4.12 10.06 0.98
CA VAL A 366 -3.41 9.31 -0.06
C VAL A 366 -3.94 7.89 -0.15
N LEU A 367 -4.25 7.46 -1.37
CA LEU A 367 -4.59 6.08 -1.71
C LEU A 367 -3.53 5.51 -2.63
N ASN A 368 -3.06 4.31 -2.32
CA ASN A 368 -2.18 3.56 -3.21
C ASN A 368 -2.93 2.35 -3.74
N PHE A 369 -2.87 2.13 -5.04
CA PHE A 369 -3.46 1.00 -5.74
C PHE A 369 -2.40 0.00 -6.22
N ASP A 370 -2.82 -1.23 -6.50
CA ASP A 370 -1.95 -2.28 -7.06
C ASP A 370 -1.51 -2.02 -8.51
N LYS A 371 -2.22 -1.12 -9.22
CA LYS A 371 -1.96 -0.76 -10.62
C LYS A 371 -2.30 0.71 -10.90
N PRO A 372 -1.83 1.28 -12.02
CA PRO A 372 -2.17 2.65 -12.39
C PRO A 372 -3.67 2.87 -12.52
N VAL A 373 -4.13 4.03 -12.04
CA VAL A 373 -5.55 4.42 -12.09
C VAL A 373 -5.75 5.77 -12.78
N THR A 374 -6.99 6.04 -13.14
CA THR A 374 -7.50 7.31 -13.66
C THR A 374 -8.76 7.69 -12.88
N SER A 375 -9.03 8.98 -12.74
CA SER A 375 -10.23 9.46 -12.04
C SER A 375 -11.42 9.66 -12.99
N GLN A 376 -12.62 9.59 -12.44
CA GLN A 376 -13.88 9.71 -13.18
C GLN A 376 -14.70 10.91 -12.71
N THR A 377 -15.20 11.70 -13.67
CA THR A 377 -16.02 12.89 -13.38
C THR A 377 -17.40 12.51 -12.82
N GLY A 378 -17.90 13.29 -11.86
CA GLY A 378 -19.22 13.10 -11.27
C GLY A 378 -19.29 12.00 -10.20
N LYS A 379 -18.14 11.50 -9.75
CA LYS A 379 -17.98 10.55 -8.66
C LYS A 379 -17.34 11.23 -7.47
N ASN A 380 -17.81 10.95 -6.27
CA ASN A 380 -17.43 11.69 -5.08
C ASN A 380 -16.49 10.90 -4.18
N ILE A 381 -15.63 11.66 -3.52
CA ILE A 381 -14.88 11.29 -2.33
C ILE A 381 -15.45 12.18 -1.21
N THR A 382 -16.04 11.56 -0.20
CA THR A 382 -16.75 12.27 0.86
C THR A 382 -16.14 11.96 2.21
N ILE A 383 -15.77 13.00 2.94
CA ILE A 383 -15.21 12.93 4.29
C ILE A 383 -16.33 13.25 5.27
N TYR A 384 -16.52 12.35 6.24
CA TYR A 384 -17.51 12.50 7.30
C TYR A 384 -16.82 12.62 8.65
N ASN A 385 -17.44 13.35 9.58
CA ASN A 385 -17.06 13.31 10.99
C ASN A 385 -17.79 12.19 11.75
N GLU A 386 -17.42 11.98 13.01
CA GLU A 386 -18.03 11.01 13.94
C GLU A 386 -19.53 11.20 14.18
N SER A 387 -20.06 12.40 13.93
CA SER A 387 -21.50 12.71 13.98
C SER A 387 -22.23 12.43 12.66
N ASN A 388 -21.59 11.74 11.70
CA ASN A 388 -22.08 11.45 10.35
C ASN A 388 -22.44 12.69 9.53
N SER A 389 -21.84 13.84 9.84
CA SER A 389 -21.98 15.06 9.04
C SER A 389 -20.87 15.10 8.00
N ILE A 390 -21.22 15.53 6.78
CA ILE A 390 -20.25 15.74 5.71
C ILE A 390 -19.37 16.93 6.09
N VAL A 391 -18.06 16.70 6.15
CA VAL A 391 -17.04 17.71 6.37
C VAL A 391 -16.63 18.31 5.04
N GLU A 392 -16.37 17.45 4.05
CA GLU A 392 -16.01 17.86 2.70
C GLU A 392 -16.45 16.79 1.69
N GLN A 393 -16.85 17.23 0.49
CA GLN A 393 -17.19 16.38 -0.64
C GLN A 393 -16.43 16.85 -1.88
N ILE A 394 -15.64 15.95 -2.46
CA ILE A 394 -14.68 16.25 -3.53
C ILE A 394 -15.02 15.38 -4.75
N ASP A 395 -15.19 16.00 -5.92
CA ASP A 395 -15.29 15.24 -7.18
C ASP A 395 -13.94 14.58 -7.49
N ALA A 396 -13.95 13.30 -7.82
CA ALA A 396 -12.74 12.51 -8.09
C ALA A 396 -11.91 13.06 -9.27
N ALA A 397 -12.53 13.79 -10.20
CA ALA A 397 -11.86 14.47 -11.31
C ALA A 397 -11.54 15.95 -11.02
N SER A 398 -11.74 16.43 -9.79
CA SER A 398 -11.44 17.82 -9.43
C SER A 398 -9.92 18.07 -9.36
N PRO A 399 -9.47 19.34 -9.45
CA PRO A 399 -8.06 19.70 -9.29
C PRO A 399 -7.44 19.35 -7.93
N LYS A 400 -8.26 19.02 -6.92
CA LYS A 400 -7.81 18.55 -5.60
C LYS A 400 -7.34 17.10 -5.61
N VAL A 401 -7.66 16.34 -6.66
CA VAL A 401 -7.31 14.93 -6.78
C VAL A 401 -6.20 14.79 -7.80
N ASN A 402 -4.98 14.57 -7.32
CA ASN A 402 -3.82 14.33 -8.15
C ASN A 402 -3.57 12.83 -8.29
N VAL A 403 -3.57 12.32 -9.52
CA VAL A 403 -3.32 10.91 -9.82
C VAL A 403 -1.94 10.77 -10.47
N SER A 404 -1.03 10.07 -9.80
CA SER A 404 0.33 9.81 -10.27
C SER A 404 0.60 8.30 -10.31
N GLY A 405 0.40 7.70 -11.48
CA GLY A 405 0.53 6.26 -11.65
C GLY A 405 -0.53 5.52 -10.84
N ASN A 406 -0.12 4.76 -9.83
CA ASN A 406 -0.98 4.01 -8.93
C ASN A 406 -1.28 4.73 -7.61
N GLN A 407 -0.82 5.97 -7.43
CA GLN A 407 -1.08 6.77 -6.25
C GLN A 407 -2.08 7.88 -6.56
N VAL A 408 -3.01 8.10 -5.65
CA VAL A 408 -3.96 9.19 -5.66
C VAL A 408 -3.76 10.03 -4.40
N THR A 409 -3.50 11.32 -4.56
CA THR A 409 -3.43 12.31 -3.47
C THR A 409 -4.62 13.24 -3.57
N ILE A 410 -5.33 13.42 -2.46
CA ILE A 410 -6.52 14.26 -2.33
C ILE A 410 -6.19 15.38 -1.37
N THR A 411 -6.19 16.63 -1.84
CA THR A 411 -5.98 17.82 -1.02
C THR A 411 -7.31 18.30 -0.43
N LEU A 412 -7.33 18.57 0.88
CA LEU A 412 -8.50 19.08 1.61
C LEU A 412 -8.59 20.61 1.54
N ASP A 413 -9.79 21.17 1.68
CA ASP A 413 -10.02 22.64 1.69
C ASP A 413 -9.37 23.34 2.90
N ALA A 414 -9.36 22.63 4.04
CA ALA A 414 -8.78 23.10 5.29
C ALA A 414 -8.29 21.89 6.11
N PRO A 415 -7.35 22.09 7.04
CA PRO A 415 -6.99 21.07 8.00
C PRO A 415 -8.21 20.58 8.79
N LEU A 416 -8.30 19.27 9.00
CA LEU A 416 -9.35 18.67 9.83
C LEU A 416 -9.17 19.06 11.30
N SER A 417 -10.29 19.32 11.99
CA SER A 417 -10.34 19.61 13.43
C SER A 417 -10.20 18.34 14.27
N TYR A 418 -10.08 18.44 15.59
CA TYR A 418 -10.06 17.27 16.47
C TYR A 418 -11.37 16.45 16.38
N GLY A 419 -11.24 15.12 16.44
CA GLY A 419 -12.37 14.19 16.37
C GLY A 419 -12.14 13.00 15.45
N GLY A 420 -13.09 12.06 15.42
CA GLY A 420 -13.11 10.93 14.50
C GLY A 420 -13.62 11.30 13.10
N TYR A 421 -13.04 10.67 12.07
CA TYR A 421 -13.41 10.83 10.67
C TYR A 421 -13.46 9.48 9.94
N TYR A 422 -14.27 9.40 8.90
CA TYR A 422 -14.22 8.32 7.92
C TYR A 422 -14.41 8.85 6.50
N VAL A 423 -13.89 8.11 5.52
CA VAL A 423 -13.89 8.50 4.11
C VAL A 423 -14.66 7.48 3.29
N MET A 424 -15.63 7.96 2.52
CA MET A 424 -16.36 7.15 1.54
C MET A 424 -15.98 7.58 0.12
N ILE A 425 -15.89 6.61 -0.79
CA ILE A 425 -15.52 6.83 -2.18
C ILE A 425 -16.52 6.10 -3.06
N ASP A 426 -17.16 6.83 -3.97
CA ASP A 426 -18.14 6.25 -4.88
C ASP A 426 -17.53 5.12 -5.73
N ALA A 427 -18.29 4.05 -5.95
CA ALA A 427 -17.94 3.01 -6.89
C ALA A 427 -17.66 3.61 -8.29
N GLY A 428 -16.49 3.30 -8.84
CA GLY A 428 -16.00 3.83 -10.10
C GLY A 428 -15.43 5.24 -10.04
N ALA A 429 -15.17 5.82 -8.86
CA ALA A 429 -14.42 7.08 -8.74
C ALA A 429 -13.03 7.00 -9.38
N PHE A 430 -12.43 5.81 -9.33
CA PHE A 430 -11.18 5.48 -10.00
C PHE A 430 -11.36 4.24 -10.88
N SER A 431 -10.62 4.16 -11.98
CA SER A 431 -10.56 2.99 -12.84
C SER A 431 -9.15 2.75 -13.37
N ASN A 432 -8.83 1.52 -13.74
CA ASN A 432 -7.57 1.23 -14.43
C ASN A 432 -7.60 1.70 -15.89
N THR A 433 -6.51 1.49 -16.64
CA THR A 433 -6.41 1.89 -18.06
C THR A 433 -7.33 1.14 -19.02
N ASN A 434 -7.92 0.02 -18.58
CA ASN A 434 -8.91 -0.77 -19.32
C ASN A 434 -10.35 -0.43 -18.90
N ASN A 435 -10.56 0.65 -18.14
CA ASN A 435 -11.84 1.09 -17.59
C ASN A 435 -12.50 0.16 -16.57
N ASP A 436 -11.77 -0.80 -15.97
CA ASP A 436 -12.32 -1.54 -14.84
C ASP A 436 -12.42 -0.60 -13.63
N ALA A 437 -13.64 -0.43 -13.11
CA ALA A 437 -13.96 0.47 -12.02
C ALA A 437 -13.50 -0.10 -10.67
N PHE A 438 -12.83 0.73 -9.87
CA PHE A 438 -12.64 0.50 -8.44
C PHE A 438 -14.01 0.35 -7.75
N GLU A 439 -14.17 -0.64 -6.87
CA GLU A 439 -15.44 -0.90 -6.20
C GLU A 439 -15.89 0.24 -5.28
N GLY A 440 -14.96 1.12 -4.88
CA GLY A 440 -15.23 2.23 -3.96
C GLY A 440 -14.96 1.86 -2.49
N ILE A 441 -15.18 2.83 -1.62
CA ILE A 441 -15.23 2.65 -0.16
C ILE A 441 -16.65 3.02 0.25
N LEU A 442 -17.47 2.02 0.58
CA LEU A 442 -18.93 2.18 0.65
C LEU A 442 -19.48 2.10 2.08
N ASP A 443 -18.61 2.02 3.07
CA ASP A 443 -18.94 1.94 4.49
C ASP A 443 -17.98 2.81 5.33
N ASN A 444 -18.33 3.00 6.60
CA ASN A 444 -17.59 3.86 7.54
C ASN A 444 -16.51 3.12 8.34
N THR A 445 -16.28 1.83 8.09
CA THR A 445 -15.30 1.00 8.78
C THR A 445 -14.05 0.71 7.94
N THR A 446 -14.15 0.82 6.62
CA THR A 446 -13.05 0.51 5.69
C THR A 446 -11.92 1.57 5.71
N TRP A 447 -12.25 2.85 5.90
CA TRP A 447 -11.24 3.90 6.07
C TRP A 447 -11.69 4.96 7.07
N ASN A 448 -11.22 4.81 8.32
CA ASN A 448 -11.51 5.72 9.42
C ASN A 448 -10.23 6.08 10.19
N PHE A 449 -10.20 7.25 10.83
CA PHE A 449 -9.05 7.73 11.63
C PHE A 449 -9.49 8.83 12.61
N THR A 450 -8.66 9.17 13.59
CA THR A 450 -8.95 10.20 14.59
C THR A 450 -7.86 11.28 14.60
N ILE A 451 -8.25 12.56 14.58
CA ILE A 451 -7.35 13.67 14.83
C ILE A 451 -7.37 14.00 16.32
N LYS A 452 -6.21 13.94 16.99
CA LYS A 452 -6.04 14.31 18.41
C LYS A 452 -5.03 15.43 18.58
N ALA A 453 -5.18 16.18 19.67
CA ALA A 453 -4.16 17.12 20.11
C ALA A 453 -2.90 16.35 20.54
N THR A 454 -1.73 16.87 20.22
CA THR A 454 -0.50 16.54 20.94
C THR A 454 -0.54 17.25 22.28
N ASP A 455 -0.34 16.55 23.39
CA ASP A 455 -0.27 17.22 24.69
C ASP A 455 0.92 18.20 24.68
N GLU A 456 0.61 19.49 24.84
CA GLU A 456 1.60 20.57 24.83
C GLU A 456 2.23 20.80 26.20
N VAL A 457 1.71 20.13 27.23
CA VAL A 457 2.13 20.25 28.64
C VAL A 457 2.57 18.90 29.19
N PRO A 458 3.43 18.88 30.23
CA PRO A 458 3.88 17.64 30.86
C PRO A 458 2.78 16.94 31.67
N GLY A 459 1.59 17.55 31.80
CA GLY A 459 0.38 16.95 32.36
C GLY A 459 0.56 16.22 33.70
N SER A 460 0.41 14.90 33.67
CA SER A 460 0.45 14.02 34.86
C SER A 460 1.64 13.06 34.80
N ALA A 461 1.97 12.47 35.95
CA ALA A 461 2.95 11.40 36.04
C ALA A 461 2.41 10.28 36.95
N LEU A 462 3.05 9.11 36.90
CA LEU A 462 2.72 8.01 37.79
C LEU A 462 3.64 7.98 39.00
N SER A 463 3.05 7.80 40.18
CA SER A 463 3.75 7.64 41.46
C SER A 463 3.54 6.23 42.01
N PHE A 464 4.62 5.63 42.50
CA PHE A 464 4.68 4.27 43.02
C PHE A 464 5.18 4.28 44.47
N PRO A 465 4.51 3.57 45.39
CA PRO A 465 4.78 3.66 46.82
C PRO A 465 6.00 2.85 47.31
N GLY A 466 6.66 2.07 46.44
CA GLY A 466 7.85 1.31 46.85
C GLY A 466 7.62 0.10 47.75
N SER A 467 6.38 -0.33 47.91
CA SER A 467 6.01 -1.50 48.73
C SER A 467 4.86 -2.26 48.07
N GLY A 468 4.80 -3.58 48.26
CA GLY A 468 3.81 -4.43 47.57
C GLY A 468 3.96 -4.43 46.04
N SER A 469 3.03 -5.11 45.36
CA SER A 469 2.95 -5.15 43.90
C SER A 469 2.14 -3.96 43.38
N ASN A 470 2.82 -2.84 43.14
CA ASN A 470 2.25 -1.61 42.59
C ASN A 470 2.99 -1.25 41.29
N TYR A 471 2.39 -1.54 40.14
CA TYR A 471 2.99 -1.28 38.84
C TYR A 471 1.93 -1.15 37.74
N VAL A 472 2.33 -0.68 36.57
CA VAL A 472 1.52 -0.78 35.34
C VAL A 472 2.01 -1.95 34.53
N SER A 473 1.11 -2.82 34.08
CA SER A 473 1.40 -3.95 33.19
C SER A 473 0.88 -3.66 31.79
N VAL A 474 1.77 -3.55 30.81
CA VAL A 474 1.45 -3.50 29.38
C VAL A 474 1.64 -4.90 28.79
N PRO A 475 0.61 -5.51 28.16
CA PRO A 475 0.72 -6.83 27.58
C PRO A 475 1.92 -6.98 26.63
N TYR A 476 2.48 -8.20 26.57
CA TYR A 476 3.63 -8.48 25.71
C TYR A 476 3.37 -8.07 24.26
N SER A 477 4.37 -7.38 23.69
CA SER A 477 4.47 -7.09 22.27
C SER A 477 5.93 -7.21 21.84
N ALA A 478 6.15 -7.80 20.66
CA ALA A 478 7.48 -7.84 20.04
C ALA A 478 8.00 -6.43 19.68
N LEU A 479 7.10 -5.46 19.46
CA LEU A 479 7.46 -4.07 19.16
C LEU A 479 8.04 -3.34 20.38
N LEU A 480 7.63 -3.71 21.59
CA LEU A 480 8.26 -3.25 22.84
C LEU A 480 9.49 -4.09 23.21
N ASN A 481 9.83 -5.12 22.42
CA ASN A 481 10.96 -6.03 22.64
C ASN A 481 11.76 -6.27 21.34
N PRO A 482 12.22 -5.20 20.67
CA PRO A 482 12.82 -5.28 19.33
C PRO A 482 14.14 -6.05 19.34
N SER A 483 14.39 -6.91 18.36
CA SER A 483 15.62 -7.75 18.29
C SER A 483 16.87 -7.04 17.74
N ASP A 484 16.68 -5.93 17.02
CA ASP A 484 17.71 -5.33 16.17
C ASP A 484 18.28 -4.04 16.76
N ASN A 485 17.86 -2.87 16.29
CA ASN A 485 18.29 -1.56 16.78
C ASN A 485 17.13 -0.83 17.44
N PHE A 486 17.40 -0.20 18.59
CA PHE A 486 16.35 0.48 19.34
C PHE A 486 16.88 1.50 20.34
N THR A 487 15.96 2.35 20.83
CA THR A 487 16.17 3.24 21.97
C THR A 487 14.99 3.17 22.90
N ILE A 488 15.25 3.12 24.20
CA ILE A 488 14.23 3.24 25.26
C ILE A 488 14.65 4.41 26.13
N GLU A 489 13.76 5.38 26.33
CA GLU A 489 14.03 6.56 27.13
C GLU A 489 12.80 7.00 27.93
N PHE A 490 13.01 7.63 29.09
CA PHE A 490 11.95 8.07 29.99
C PHE A 490 12.48 9.00 31.09
N TRP A 491 11.56 9.70 31.75
CA TRP A 491 11.84 10.45 32.96
C TRP A 491 11.48 9.67 34.22
N THR A 492 12.33 9.74 35.24
CA THR A 492 12.07 9.08 36.52
C THR A 492 12.65 9.83 37.71
N ARG A 493 12.02 9.65 38.87
CA ARG A 493 12.47 10.24 40.14
C ARG A 493 12.28 9.26 41.27
N ILE A 494 13.34 8.96 41.99
CA ILE A 494 13.29 8.08 43.15
C ILE A 494 13.06 8.87 44.44
N GLU A 495 12.14 8.41 45.26
CA GLU A 495 11.73 9.06 46.51
C GLU A 495 12.28 8.34 47.75
N GLY A 496 12.57 7.04 47.64
CA GLY A 496 13.09 6.24 48.75
C GLY A 496 13.69 4.90 48.31
N ASN A 497 13.93 4.00 49.27
CA ASN A 497 14.48 2.64 49.06
C ASN A 497 15.95 2.58 48.59
N GLN A 498 16.74 3.61 48.92
CA GLN A 498 18.19 3.64 48.67
C GLN A 498 18.90 2.47 49.38
N ASN A 499 19.93 1.92 48.75
CA ASN A 499 20.66 0.69 49.15
C ASN A 499 19.86 -0.61 49.02
N THR A 500 18.73 -0.57 48.33
CA THR A 500 17.99 -1.76 47.90
C THR A 500 17.64 -1.65 46.42
N PHE A 501 17.38 -2.80 45.82
CA PHE A 501 17.04 -2.94 44.43
C PHE A 501 15.67 -2.34 44.09
N SER A 502 15.62 -1.50 43.05
CA SER A 502 14.39 -0.79 42.64
C SER A 502 14.32 -0.65 41.13
N CYS A 503 13.17 -0.96 40.53
CA CYS A 503 13.03 -1.07 39.08
C CYS A 503 11.92 -0.17 38.53
N PRO A 504 12.25 1.01 37.95
CA PRO A 504 11.24 1.88 37.34
C PRO A 504 10.64 1.30 36.05
N LEU A 505 11.42 0.59 35.23
CA LEU A 505 10.96 0.01 33.95
C LEU A 505 11.57 -1.37 33.73
N SER A 506 10.75 -2.33 33.31
CA SER A 506 11.22 -3.67 32.94
C SER A 506 10.44 -4.30 31.79
N SER A 507 11.13 -5.09 30.97
CA SER A 507 10.52 -6.07 30.07
C SER A 507 11.49 -7.24 29.96
N GLN A 508 11.33 -8.24 30.82
CA GLN A 508 12.29 -9.33 30.93
C GLN A 508 11.65 -10.66 31.23
N THR A 509 12.26 -11.72 30.70
CA THR A 509 11.97 -13.11 31.06
C THR A 509 13.27 -13.79 31.44
N THR A 510 13.28 -14.44 32.61
CA THR A 510 14.35 -15.36 32.98
C THR A 510 13.83 -16.79 32.88
N ILE A 511 14.55 -17.64 32.15
CA ILE A 511 14.26 -19.06 31.97
C ILE A 511 15.07 -19.84 33.03
N PHE A 512 14.42 -20.78 33.70
CA PHE A 512 15.02 -21.58 34.76
C PHE A 512 15.07 -23.07 34.39
N ASP A 513 16.12 -23.74 34.86
CA ASP A 513 16.15 -25.21 35.03
C ASP A 513 16.13 -25.50 36.54
N GLY A 514 14.96 -25.89 37.06
CA GLY A 514 14.71 -25.93 38.50
C GLY A 514 14.80 -24.53 39.14
N GLU A 515 15.65 -24.37 40.17
CA GLU A 515 15.92 -23.06 40.79
C GLU A 515 17.08 -22.30 40.12
N THR A 516 17.70 -22.87 39.09
CA THR A 516 18.89 -22.28 38.44
C THR A 516 18.49 -21.44 37.23
N PRO A 517 18.82 -20.14 37.18
CA PRO A 517 18.62 -19.32 35.99
C PRO A 517 19.55 -19.78 34.85
N ILE A 518 18.97 -20.18 33.71
CA ILE A 518 19.71 -20.67 32.53
C ILE A 518 19.68 -19.69 31.35
N SER A 519 18.76 -18.72 31.35
CA SER A 519 18.69 -17.66 30.34
C SER A 519 18.07 -16.42 30.91
N SER A 520 18.60 -15.24 30.56
CA SER A 520 18.00 -13.96 30.91
C SER A 520 17.84 -13.10 29.66
N ASN A 521 16.61 -12.68 29.40
CA ASN A 521 16.19 -12.09 28.14
C ASN A 521 15.48 -10.76 28.38
N GLY A 522 15.62 -9.81 27.47
CA GLY A 522 14.94 -8.51 27.53
C GLY A 522 15.81 -7.42 28.15
N TYR A 523 15.18 -6.43 28.78
CA TYR A 523 15.86 -5.27 29.33
C TYR A 523 15.17 -4.79 30.61
N TYR A 524 15.90 -4.04 31.43
CA TYR A 524 15.30 -3.23 32.48
C TYR A 524 16.24 -2.09 32.91
N PHE A 525 15.65 -1.04 33.47
CA PHE A 525 16.35 0.03 34.16
C PHE A 525 16.22 -0.17 35.66
N TYR A 526 17.28 0.17 36.38
CA TYR A 526 17.46 -0.31 37.74
C TYR A 526 18.23 0.66 38.62
N VAL A 527 17.90 0.69 39.90
CA VAL A 527 18.77 1.22 40.95
C VAL A 527 19.43 0.05 41.67
N GLN A 528 20.76 0.01 41.61
CA GLN A 528 21.58 -1.01 42.25
C GLN A 528 21.65 -0.81 43.78
N ASP A 529 22.10 -1.83 44.49
CA ASP A 529 22.32 -1.82 45.94
C ASP A 529 23.45 -0.86 46.36
N ASP A 530 24.38 -0.57 45.45
CA ASP A 530 25.38 0.50 45.58
C ASP A 530 24.85 1.90 45.25
N ASN A 531 23.53 2.02 45.05
CA ASN A 531 22.81 3.27 44.92
C ASN A 531 23.11 4.02 43.61
N ARG A 532 23.36 3.27 42.53
CA ARG A 532 23.60 3.80 41.18
C ARG A 532 22.51 3.41 40.20
N TRP A 533 22.18 4.32 39.28
CA TRP A 533 21.38 3.97 38.11
C TRP A 533 22.11 2.93 37.25
N ALA A 534 21.39 2.01 36.64
CA ALA A 534 21.94 1.05 35.70
C ALA A 534 20.91 0.67 34.64
N ALA A 535 21.39 0.38 33.44
CA ALA A 535 20.63 -0.27 32.40
C ALA A 535 21.17 -1.69 32.19
N TRP A 536 20.25 -2.66 32.11
CA TRP A 536 20.55 -4.08 31.98
C TRP A 536 19.96 -4.61 30.67
N LEU A 537 20.76 -5.41 29.97
CA LEU A 537 20.40 -6.00 28.69
C LEU A 537 20.68 -7.51 28.68
N GLY A 538 19.65 -8.31 28.41
CA GLY A 538 19.70 -9.76 28.49
C GLY A 538 20.54 -10.39 27.38
N ARG A 539 21.43 -11.31 27.74
CA ARG A 539 22.35 -11.99 26.81
C ARG A 539 21.96 -13.45 26.53
N GLY A 540 20.80 -13.88 27.02
CA GLY A 540 20.35 -15.26 26.91
C GLY A 540 21.23 -16.21 27.72
N THR A 541 21.50 -17.39 27.16
CA THR A 541 22.42 -18.39 27.70
C THR A 541 23.85 -18.12 27.25
N ILE A 542 24.79 -17.99 28.19
CA ILE A 542 26.20 -17.75 27.85
C ILE A 542 26.86 -19.06 27.38
N GLY A 543 27.34 -19.06 26.12
CA GLY A 543 28.30 -20.00 25.51
C GLY A 543 28.58 -21.34 26.20
N GLY A 544 27.61 -22.26 26.21
CA GLY A 544 27.81 -23.65 26.66
C GLY A 544 27.84 -23.86 28.19
N THR A 545 27.58 -22.83 29.00
CA THR A 545 27.34 -22.95 30.44
C THR A 545 25.85 -22.77 30.76
N SER A 546 25.36 -23.40 31.82
CA SER A 546 23.99 -23.27 32.33
C SER A 546 23.80 -21.98 33.14
N THR A 547 24.27 -20.84 32.62
CA THR A 547 24.29 -19.56 33.35
C THR A 547 23.66 -18.47 32.50
N ALA A 548 22.62 -17.85 33.05
CA ALA A 548 21.99 -16.66 32.48
C ALA A 548 22.98 -15.48 32.43
N GLY A 549 22.97 -14.72 31.34
CA GLY A 549 23.85 -13.56 31.15
C GLY A 549 23.10 -12.24 31.08
N TRP A 550 23.63 -11.22 31.75
CA TRP A 550 23.23 -9.83 31.63
C TRP A 550 24.44 -8.98 31.24
N GLU A 551 24.24 -8.00 30.36
CA GLU A 551 25.14 -6.88 30.18
C GLU A 551 24.64 -5.69 30.99
N ILE A 552 25.55 -4.96 31.66
CA ILE A 552 25.20 -3.90 32.60
C ILE A 552 26.07 -2.68 32.32
N ILE A 553 25.45 -1.50 32.26
CA ILE A 553 26.18 -0.23 32.30
C ILE A 553 25.66 0.57 33.49
N SER A 554 26.53 0.80 34.48
CA SER A 554 26.24 1.63 35.66
C SER A 554 26.44 3.12 35.35
N GLY A 555 25.43 3.93 35.64
CA GLY A 555 25.44 5.39 35.60
C GLY A 555 25.87 6.00 36.94
N PRO A 556 25.54 7.28 37.22
CA PRO A 556 25.96 7.97 38.44
C PRO A 556 25.20 7.48 39.68
N THR A 557 25.67 7.90 40.85
CA THR A 557 24.95 7.73 42.11
C THR A 557 23.63 8.51 42.07
N VAL A 558 22.63 7.96 42.74
CA VAL A 558 21.27 8.48 42.78
C VAL A 558 21.12 9.55 43.87
N ASP A 559 20.64 10.73 43.48
CA ASP A 559 20.13 11.74 44.41
C ASP A 559 18.61 11.61 44.58
N LEU A 560 18.16 11.46 45.83
CA LEU A 560 16.74 11.37 46.17
C LEU A 560 15.97 12.65 45.83
N GLY A 561 14.74 12.47 45.39
CA GLY A 561 13.81 13.56 45.08
C GLY A 561 14.18 14.39 43.84
N LYS A 562 15.11 13.90 43.01
CA LYS A 562 15.52 14.56 41.75
C LYS A 562 15.03 13.78 40.53
N TRP A 563 14.65 14.51 39.49
CA TRP A 563 14.28 13.92 38.21
C TRP A 563 15.52 13.57 37.38
N TYR A 564 15.48 12.41 36.73
CA TYR A 564 16.49 11.92 35.81
C TYR A 564 15.83 11.54 34.49
N HIS A 565 16.45 11.92 33.38
CA HIS A 565 16.15 11.32 32.09
C HIS A 565 17.09 10.14 31.86
N LEU A 566 16.56 8.94 31.68
CA LEU A 566 17.34 7.73 31.42
C LEU A 566 17.11 7.29 29.99
N ALA A 567 18.17 6.92 29.27
CA ALA A 567 18.05 6.36 27.92
C ALA A 567 19.06 5.23 27.69
N MET A 568 18.62 4.17 27.00
CA MET A 568 19.47 3.08 26.54
C MET A 568 19.32 2.91 25.04
N THR A 569 20.42 2.84 24.30
CA THR A 569 20.44 2.58 22.86
C THR A 569 21.14 1.27 22.56
N PHE A 570 20.64 0.50 21.60
CA PHE A 570 21.30 -0.69 21.09
C PHE A 570 21.39 -0.63 19.57
N LEU A 571 22.60 -0.79 19.03
CA LEU A 571 22.88 -0.79 17.59
C LEU A 571 23.95 -1.83 17.27
N SER A 572 23.60 -2.85 16.48
CA SER A 572 24.56 -3.81 15.94
C SER A 572 25.51 -4.42 17.00
N GLY A 573 24.97 -4.80 18.16
CA GLY A 573 25.76 -5.38 19.25
C GLY A 573 26.44 -4.35 20.17
N THR A 574 26.20 -3.05 19.98
CA THR A 574 26.69 -1.99 20.86
C THR A 574 25.56 -1.43 21.71
N MET A 575 25.68 -1.54 23.03
CA MET A 575 24.80 -0.91 24.02
C MET A 575 25.45 0.38 24.52
N LYS A 576 24.64 1.43 24.70
CA LYS A 576 25.02 2.66 25.41
C LYS A 576 23.95 3.03 26.42
N PHE A 577 24.37 3.59 27.54
CA PHE A 577 23.49 4.10 28.58
C PHE A 577 23.75 5.59 28.81
N PHE A 578 22.69 6.38 28.84
CA PHE A 578 22.72 7.83 29.01
C PHE A 578 21.88 8.22 30.22
N VAL A 579 22.39 9.19 30.98
CA VAL A 579 21.69 9.79 32.12
C VAL A 579 21.72 11.30 31.93
N ASN A 580 20.56 11.93 31.95
CA ASN A 580 20.34 13.35 31.64
C ASN A 580 20.97 13.77 30.30
N GLY A 581 20.99 12.88 29.31
CA GLY A 581 21.59 13.12 28.00
C GLY A 581 23.12 12.95 27.93
N GLU A 582 23.79 12.61 29.04
CA GLU A 582 25.22 12.31 29.06
C GLU A 582 25.51 10.81 28.98
N LEU A 583 26.42 10.43 28.09
CA LEU A 583 26.89 9.05 27.93
C LEU A 583 27.64 8.57 29.19
N GLN A 584 27.11 7.54 29.85
CA GLN A 584 27.71 6.93 31.03
C GLN A 584 28.66 5.78 30.68
N GLY A 585 28.37 5.05 29.60
CA GLY A 585 29.21 3.93 29.19
C GLY A 585 28.79 3.34 27.85
N THR A 586 29.69 2.54 27.27
CA THR A 586 29.49 1.80 26.02
C THR A 586 29.99 0.37 26.20
N ALA A 587 29.17 -0.60 25.83
CA ALA A 587 29.54 -2.01 25.79
C ALA A 587 29.36 -2.53 24.35
N ASN A 588 30.33 -3.29 23.84
CA ASN A 588 30.40 -3.73 22.44
C ASN A 588 30.40 -5.26 22.33
N GLY A 589 29.95 -5.77 21.18
CA GLY A 589 29.96 -7.22 20.90
C GLY A 589 28.95 -8.00 21.73
N ILE A 590 27.85 -7.36 22.14
CA ILE A 590 26.81 -7.97 22.97
C ILE A 590 25.88 -8.80 22.08
N ALA A 591 25.68 -10.07 22.47
CA ALA A 591 24.65 -10.92 21.89
C ALA A 591 23.33 -10.71 22.65
N TYR A 592 22.57 -9.69 22.27
CA TYR A 592 21.28 -9.40 22.89
C TYR A 592 20.24 -10.48 22.59
N THR A 593 19.48 -10.88 23.60
CA THR A 593 18.33 -11.79 23.47
C THR A 593 17.06 -11.08 23.98
N PRO A 594 16.08 -10.77 23.11
CA PRO A 594 14.87 -10.08 23.53
C PRO A 594 13.96 -10.95 24.39
N ASN A 595 13.18 -10.30 25.25
CA ASN A 595 12.07 -10.93 25.93
C ASN A 595 11.00 -11.35 24.89
N SER A 596 10.42 -12.53 25.07
CA SER A 596 9.46 -13.12 24.11
C SER A 596 8.09 -13.42 24.69
N THR A 597 7.89 -13.21 26.00
CA THR A 597 6.68 -13.66 26.69
C THR A 597 6.17 -12.72 27.77
N ALA A 598 7.05 -12.02 28.48
CA ALA A 598 6.64 -11.20 29.62
C ALA A 598 6.10 -9.82 29.20
N SER A 599 5.19 -9.29 30.00
CA SER A 599 4.71 -7.91 29.89
C SER A 599 5.84 -6.88 30.04
N PHE A 600 5.63 -5.70 29.47
CA PHE A 600 6.39 -4.51 29.84
C PHE A 600 5.76 -3.90 31.10
N ASN A 601 6.55 -3.70 32.15
CA ASN A 601 6.10 -3.18 33.43
C ASN A 601 6.72 -1.82 33.75
N VAL A 602 5.91 -0.94 34.33
CA VAL A 602 6.33 0.35 34.89
C VAL A 602 6.14 0.31 36.40
N GLY A 603 7.23 0.42 37.15
CA GLY A 603 7.24 0.48 38.62
C GLY A 603 7.55 -0.83 39.35
N ASP A 604 7.85 -1.93 38.66
CA ASP A 604 8.33 -3.19 39.24
C ASP A 604 9.06 -4.04 38.18
N LEU A 605 9.82 -5.06 38.62
CA LEU A 605 10.46 -6.07 37.75
C LEU A 605 9.47 -7.18 37.32
N GLY A 606 8.31 -7.32 37.99
CA GLY A 606 7.28 -8.32 37.66
C GLY A 606 7.55 -9.75 38.21
N GLU A 607 6.72 -10.73 37.86
CA GLU A 607 6.69 -12.10 38.43
C GLU A 607 7.89 -12.98 38.01
N VAL A 608 9.10 -12.64 38.45
CA VAL A 608 10.23 -13.58 38.49
C VAL A 608 10.95 -13.42 39.84
N GLN A 609 10.71 -14.38 40.75
CA GLN A 609 11.27 -14.48 42.11
C GLN A 609 11.93 -13.20 42.68
N GLY A 610 11.11 -12.38 43.34
CA GLY A 610 11.52 -11.15 44.00
C GLY A 610 10.87 -9.94 43.35
N THR A 611 9.97 -9.27 44.06
CA THR A 611 9.45 -7.97 43.63
C THR A 611 10.50 -6.92 43.93
N PHE A 612 10.84 -6.07 42.95
CA PHE A 612 11.75 -4.94 43.14
C PHE A 612 10.94 -3.65 42.96
N PRO A 613 10.00 -3.39 43.89
CA PRO A 613 9.04 -2.32 43.76
C PRO A 613 9.74 -0.97 43.66
N PHE A 614 9.25 -0.13 42.77
CA PHE A 614 9.75 1.21 42.59
C PHE A 614 9.14 2.16 43.62
N ASN A 615 10.00 2.86 44.37
CA ASN A 615 9.59 3.95 45.26
C ASN A 615 9.90 5.28 44.58
N GLY A 616 9.01 5.73 43.71
CA GLY A 616 9.32 6.86 42.86
C GLY A 616 8.24 7.18 41.84
N LYS A 617 8.63 8.01 40.88
CA LYS A 617 7.77 8.56 39.84
C LYS A 617 8.34 8.24 38.46
N VAL A 618 7.46 8.01 37.49
CA VAL A 618 7.83 7.77 36.08
C VAL A 618 6.94 8.64 35.19
N ASP A 619 7.54 9.14 34.12
CA ASP A 619 6.88 9.98 33.13
C ASP A 619 7.54 9.83 31.74
N GLU A 620 6.83 10.21 30.68
CA GLU A 620 7.37 10.43 29.33
C GLU A 620 8.15 9.24 28.73
N ILE A 621 7.56 8.03 28.75
CA ILE A 621 8.22 6.80 28.29
C ILE A 621 8.14 6.67 26.78
N ARG A 622 9.28 6.50 26.11
CA ARG A 622 9.40 6.41 24.64
C ARG A 622 10.16 5.17 24.20
N PHE A 623 9.64 4.53 23.16
CA PHE A 623 10.27 3.40 22.46
C PHE A 623 10.53 3.77 21.01
N TRP A 624 11.74 3.53 20.54
CA TRP A 624 12.16 3.78 19.16
C TRP A 624 12.66 2.48 18.53
N ASN A 625 12.33 2.23 17.26
CA ASN A 625 12.91 1.13 16.46
C ASN A 625 14.23 1.53 15.77
N THR A 626 14.90 2.56 16.31
CA THR A 626 16.20 3.03 15.85
C THR A 626 17.07 3.39 17.04
N ALA A 627 18.39 3.27 16.86
CA ALA A 627 19.35 3.71 17.86
C ALA A 627 19.60 5.22 17.72
N ARG A 628 19.04 6.01 18.63
CA ARG A 628 19.16 7.47 18.66
C ARG A 628 20.59 7.86 19.01
N SER A 629 21.11 8.89 18.37
CA SER A 629 22.39 9.49 18.74
C SER A 629 22.28 10.27 20.06
N GLN A 630 23.42 10.51 20.71
CA GLN A 630 23.47 11.34 21.92
C GLN A 630 22.87 12.74 21.68
N GLN A 631 23.21 13.35 20.54
CA GLN A 631 22.68 14.67 20.15
C GLN A 631 21.15 14.66 20.04
N GLN A 632 20.58 13.62 19.42
CA GLN A 632 19.14 13.45 19.28
C GLN A 632 18.42 13.27 20.62
N ILE A 633 19.02 12.53 21.56
CA ILE A 633 18.49 12.37 22.93
C ILE A 633 18.50 13.73 23.66
N GLN A 634 19.62 14.45 23.59
CA GLN A 634 19.78 15.76 24.22
C GLN A 634 18.83 16.83 23.66
N GLN A 635 18.44 16.72 22.39
CA GLN A 635 17.48 17.64 21.77
C GLN A 635 16.04 17.31 22.18
N ASN A 636 15.68 16.03 22.26
CA ASN A 636 14.29 15.62 22.39
C ASN A 636 13.82 15.37 23.84
N MET A 637 14.73 15.20 24.80
CA MET A 637 14.34 14.83 26.18
C MET A 637 13.46 15.86 26.90
N HIS A 638 13.42 17.11 26.40
CA HIS A 638 12.62 18.21 26.95
C HIS A 638 11.38 18.58 26.10
N LEU A 639 11.16 17.87 24.99
CA LEU A 639 10.06 18.17 24.07
C LEU A 639 9.01 17.08 24.11
N THR A 640 7.72 17.43 24.16
CA THR A 640 6.67 16.48 23.78
C THR A 640 6.73 16.24 22.27
N LEU A 641 6.55 14.99 21.86
CA LEU A 641 6.68 14.57 20.47
C LEU A 641 5.32 14.19 19.87
N PRO A 642 5.08 14.48 18.58
CA PRO A 642 3.91 13.94 17.89
C PRO A 642 3.90 12.41 17.86
N GLY A 643 2.71 11.79 18.00
CA GLY A 643 2.56 10.33 17.94
C GLY A 643 2.95 9.70 16.60
N ASN A 644 3.03 10.49 15.53
CA ASN A 644 3.48 10.07 14.20
C ASN A 644 4.97 10.36 13.93
N THR A 645 5.76 10.65 14.96
CA THR A 645 7.20 10.89 14.79
C THR A 645 7.88 9.67 14.18
N GLU A 646 8.69 9.89 13.14
CA GLU A 646 9.36 8.80 12.42
C GLU A 646 10.17 7.91 13.37
N ASN A 647 10.04 6.59 13.22
CA ASN A 647 10.72 5.56 14.02
C ASN A 647 10.30 5.48 15.50
N LEU A 648 9.30 6.26 15.93
CA LEU A 648 8.69 6.14 17.25
C LEU A 648 7.68 4.97 17.24
N VAL A 649 7.84 4.03 18.16
CA VAL A 649 7.06 2.78 18.24
C VAL A 649 5.96 2.88 19.27
N ALA A 650 6.27 3.46 20.43
CA ALA A 650 5.33 3.69 21.51
C ALA A 650 5.76 4.93 22.28
N TYR A 651 4.77 5.68 22.78
CA TYR A 651 5.02 6.85 23.60
C TYR A 651 3.91 7.02 24.64
N PHE A 652 4.23 6.65 25.88
CA PHE A 652 3.36 6.83 27.04
C PHE A 652 3.70 8.17 27.69
N GLN A 653 2.90 9.19 27.39
CA GLN A 653 3.02 10.51 28.02
C GLN A 653 2.54 10.51 29.48
N LEU A 654 1.72 9.53 29.88
CA LEU A 654 1.19 9.40 31.25
C LEU A 654 0.38 10.63 31.71
N ASN A 655 -0.32 11.26 30.77
CA ASN A 655 -1.12 12.47 31.00
C ASN A 655 -2.59 12.20 31.32
N GLU A 656 -3.02 10.94 31.48
CA GLU A 656 -4.43 10.60 31.74
C GLU A 656 -4.97 11.21 33.04
N GLY A 657 -4.10 11.38 34.05
CA GLY A 657 -4.38 12.07 35.32
C GLY A 657 -5.41 11.42 36.23
N THR A 658 -6.20 10.46 35.73
CA THR A 658 -7.24 9.73 36.44
C THR A 658 -7.41 8.32 35.87
N GLY A 659 -8.16 7.47 36.58
CA GLY A 659 -8.42 6.09 36.14
C GLY A 659 -7.27 5.13 36.44
N THR A 660 -7.32 3.94 35.84
CA THR A 660 -6.42 2.81 36.15
C THR A 660 -5.74 2.21 34.91
N THR A 661 -5.67 3.00 33.84
CA THR A 661 -5.09 2.59 32.55
C THR A 661 -4.17 3.68 32.02
N THR A 662 -3.15 3.25 31.29
CA THR A 662 -2.23 4.11 30.53
C THR A 662 -2.37 3.77 29.06
N ASN A 663 -2.24 4.75 28.17
CA ASN A 663 -2.29 4.57 26.74
C ASN A 663 -1.05 5.21 26.12
N ASP A 664 -0.58 4.62 25.02
CA ASP A 664 0.43 5.28 24.21
C ASP A 664 -0.21 6.14 23.11
N ILE A 665 0.41 7.26 22.76
CA ILE A 665 -0.13 8.21 21.78
C ILE A 665 0.15 7.84 20.31
N VAL A 666 1.01 6.84 20.07
CA VAL A 666 1.19 6.21 18.75
C VAL A 666 -0.03 5.31 18.46
N GLY A 667 -0.71 4.82 19.50
CA GLY A 667 -2.02 4.17 19.47
C GLY A 667 -2.00 2.64 19.47
N SER A 668 -0.90 1.99 19.85
CA SER A 668 -0.72 0.54 19.67
C SER A 668 -0.81 -0.31 20.95
N PHE A 669 -0.77 0.32 22.12
CA PHE A 669 -0.53 -0.30 23.41
C PHE A 669 -1.28 0.42 24.54
N SER A 670 -1.77 -0.37 25.48
CA SER A 670 -2.40 0.11 26.70
C SER A 670 -1.91 -0.69 27.91
N GLY A 671 -1.57 -0.01 29.00
CA GLY A 671 -1.19 -0.62 30.27
C GLY A 671 -2.30 -0.54 31.32
N SER A 672 -2.39 -1.56 32.17
CA SER A 672 -3.35 -1.60 33.28
C SER A 672 -2.63 -1.56 34.63
N PHE A 673 -3.22 -0.87 35.60
CA PHE A 673 -2.67 -0.83 36.96
C PHE A 673 -2.81 -2.20 37.63
N VAL A 674 -1.73 -2.62 38.30
CA VAL A 674 -1.69 -3.70 39.27
C VAL A 674 -1.40 -3.07 40.63
N GLY A 675 -2.30 -3.30 41.60
CA GLY A 675 -2.26 -2.60 42.89
C GLY A 675 -2.85 -1.20 42.81
N SER A 676 -2.19 -0.24 43.45
CA SER A 676 -2.62 1.15 43.61
C SER A 676 -1.52 2.19 43.27
N PRO A 677 -0.88 2.15 42.07
CA PRO A 677 -0.19 3.34 41.56
C PRO A 677 -1.13 4.56 41.56
N THR A 678 -0.59 5.77 41.74
CA THR A 678 -1.40 6.99 41.77
C THR A 678 -0.93 8.02 40.76
N TRP A 679 -1.88 8.69 40.13
CA TRP A 679 -1.64 9.87 39.32
C TRP A 679 -1.25 11.06 40.20
N ILE A 680 -0.30 11.84 39.71
CA ILE A 680 0.14 13.11 40.30
C ILE A 680 0.38 14.12 39.17
N ASN A 681 0.41 15.42 39.49
CA ASN A 681 0.87 16.40 38.51
C ASN A 681 2.35 16.16 38.19
N SER A 682 2.70 16.21 36.91
CA SER A 682 4.09 16.15 36.51
C SER A 682 4.80 17.47 36.80
N SER A 683 6.10 17.37 37.00
CA SER A 683 7.00 18.49 37.30
C SER A 683 8.29 18.45 36.50
N ILE A 684 8.40 17.52 35.54
CA ILE A 684 9.55 17.43 34.66
C ILE A 684 9.61 18.64 33.73
N PRO A 685 10.81 19.03 33.29
CA PRO A 685 10.95 20.11 32.33
C PRO A 685 10.70 19.59 30.90
N VAL A 686 9.44 19.26 30.58
CA VAL A 686 8.99 18.79 29.26
C VAL A 686 7.76 19.59 28.82
N GLY A 687 7.61 19.83 27.52
CA GLY A 687 6.44 20.47 26.93
C GLY A 687 6.61 20.68 25.43
N SER A 688 5.65 21.33 24.79
CA SER A 688 5.84 21.81 23.42
C SER A 688 6.97 22.85 23.40
N GLY A 689 7.63 23.03 22.25
CA GLY A 689 8.75 23.95 22.18
C GLY A 689 9.72 23.67 21.06
N MET A 690 10.94 24.15 21.25
CA MET A 690 12.03 24.02 20.29
C MET A 690 13.34 23.74 21.02
N SER A 691 14.19 22.92 20.41
CA SER A 691 15.42 22.48 21.03
C SER A 691 16.49 22.29 19.95
N GLU A 692 17.66 22.81 20.23
CA GLU A 692 18.82 22.72 19.34
C GLU A 692 20.06 22.42 20.16
N SER A 693 21.02 21.74 19.52
CA SER A 693 22.29 21.44 20.16
C SER A 693 23.44 21.50 19.17
N THR A 694 24.60 21.92 19.67
CA THR A 694 25.86 21.92 18.92
C THR A 694 26.92 21.16 19.70
N PRO A 695 27.65 20.23 19.05
CA PRO A 695 28.72 19.52 19.71
C PRO A 695 29.98 20.40 19.85
N SER A 696 30.82 20.09 20.84
CA SER A 696 32.21 20.56 20.96
C SER A 696 32.40 22.09 20.90
N PHE A 697 31.54 22.87 21.54
CA PHE A 697 31.68 24.32 21.69
C PHE A 697 32.68 24.68 22.79
N SER A 698 33.55 25.67 22.55
CA SER A 698 34.55 26.13 23.52
C SER A 698 34.58 27.65 23.71
N SER A 699 34.31 28.42 22.64
CA SER A 699 34.51 29.87 22.63
C SER A 699 33.72 30.56 21.52
N GLY A 700 33.53 31.87 21.64
CA GLY A 700 32.86 32.70 20.64
C GLY A 700 31.37 32.86 20.92
N SER A 701 30.58 33.03 19.86
CA SER A 701 29.13 33.24 19.94
C SER A 701 28.39 32.20 19.12
N THR A 702 27.31 31.65 19.68
CA THR A 702 26.41 30.71 19.00
C THR A 702 24.97 31.00 19.37
N THR A 703 24.06 30.83 18.42
CA THR A 703 22.62 30.91 18.65
C THR A 703 22.05 29.51 18.51
N LEU A 704 21.37 29.04 19.55
CA LEU A 704 20.65 27.77 19.56
C LEU A 704 19.22 28.06 19.99
N SER A 705 18.26 27.51 19.24
CA SER A 705 16.85 27.81 19.41
C SER A 705 16.63 29.34 19.33
N ASN A 706 16.22 29.96 20.43
CA ASN A 706 15.98 31.39 20.52
C ASN A 706 16.92 32.09 21.51
N VAL A 707 18.03 31.45 21.89
CA VAL A 707 19.02 31.97 22.84
C VAL A 707 20.37 32.08 22.16
N THR A 708 20.96 33.26 22.21
CA THR A 708 22.35 33.50 21.80
C THR A 708 23.26 33.47 23.02
N LEU A 709 24.23 32.58 23.01
CA LEU A 709 25.28 32.45 24.02
C LEU A 709 26.57 33.06 23.45
N THR A 710 27.21 33.94 24.21
CA THR A 710 28.50 34.54 23.84
C THR A 710 29.50 34.41 24.99
N THR A 711 30.66 33.82 24.75
CA THR A 711 31.69 33.68 25.80
C THR A 711 32.33 35.03 26.12
N THR A 712 32.42 35.32 27.43
CA THR A 712 33.25 36.40 27.96
C THR A 712 34.53 35.82 28.56
N ASP A 713 34.43 34.62 29.14
CA ASP A 713 35.55 33.72 29.44
C ASP A 713 35.23 32.36 28.82
N ASP A 714 36.17 31.85 28.02
CA ASP A 714 36.02 30.58 27.29
C ASP A 714 35.93 29.38 28.23
N PHE A 715 35.31 28.29 27.77
CA PHE A 715 35.26 27.04 28.52
C PHE A 715 36.64 26.40 28.61
N ASP A 716 37.00 25.87 29.78
CA ASP A 716 38.28 25.18 29.98
C ASP A 716 38.41 23.95 29.06
N ASN A 717 37.29 23.29 28.77
CA ASN A 717 37.21 22.17 27.83
C ASN A 717 36.00 22.33 26.91
N PRO A 718 36.08 21.88 25.64
CA PRO A 718 34.93 21.83 24.76
C PRO A 718 33.77 21.01 25.36
N VAL A 719 32.54 21.50 25.20
CA VAL A 719 31.31 20.88 25.68
C VAL A 719 30.28 20.75 24.57
N ASP A 720 29.39 19.76 24.66
CA ASP A 720 28.21 19.75 23.80
C ASP A 720 27.15 20.64 24.46
N LEU A 721 26.68 21.66 23.74
CA LEU A 721 25.66 22.58 24.24
C LEU A 721 24.28 22.17 23.71
N SER A 722 23.27 22.17 24.58
CA SER A 722 21.86 22.05 24.19
C SER A 722 21.03 23.14 24.85
N ILE A 723 20.16 23.76 24.06
CA ILE A 723 19.19 24.77 24.52
C ILE A 723 17.80 24.36 24.08
N SER A 724 16.94 24.09 25.06
CA SER A 724 15.51 23.84 24.87
C SER A 724 14.69 24.99 25.42
N GLN A 725 13.85 25.60 24.58
CA GLN A 725 12.75 26.46 25.02
C GLN A 725 11.51 25.59 25.18
N ILE A 726 10.87 25.67 26.34
CA ILE A 726 9.67 24.90 26.67
C ILE A 726 8.53 25.91 26.80
N ASN A 727 7.51 25.77 25.96
CA ASN A 727 6.39 26.72 25.80
C ASN A 727 5.23 26.42 26.76
N VAL A 728 5.56 26.33 28.05
CA VAL A 728 4.56 26.14 29.10
C VAL A 728 4.95 26.90 30.35
N THR A 729 3.97 27.16 31.21
CA THR A 729 4.24 27.66 32.55
C THR A 729 5.09 26.68 33.35
N PRO A 730 6.22 27.13 33.95
CA PRO A 730 6.93 26.33 34.93
C PRO A 730 5.99 25.76 35.98
N ASN A 731 6.21 24.49 36.34
CA ASN A 731 5.41 23.79 37.36
C ASN A 731 5.34 24.51 38.72
N SER A 732 6.23 25.47 38.98
CA SER A 732 6.22 26.38 40.12
C SER A 732 6.79 27.73 39.68
N LEU A 733 6.16 28.83 40.11
CA LEU A 733 6.69 30.20 39.98
C LEU A 733 7.26 30.73 41.30
N SER A 734 7.29 29.89 42.35
CA SER A 734 7.81 30.27 43.67
C SER A 734 9.24 30.79 43.57
N GLY A 735 9.51 31.96 44.15
CA GLY A 735 10.83 32.61 44.11
C GLY A 735 11.04 33.59 42.95
N ILE A 736 10.18 33.55 41.92
CA ILE A 736 10.12 34.61 40.90
C ILE A 736 9.35 35.79 41.48
N SER A 737 9.89 37.00 41.30
CA SER A 737 9.29 38.25 41.77
C SER A 737 8.61 38.97 40.58
N GLY A 738 7.57 39.77 40.86
CA GLY A 738 6.80 40.55 39.87
C GLY A 738 6.18 39.71 38.75
N THR A 739 6.00 40.30 37.55
CA THR A 739 5.43 39.61 36.38
C THR A 739 6.44 38.66 35.76
N SER A 740 6.09 37.39 35.61
CA SER A 740 6.92 36.40 34.92
C SER A 740 6.52 36.26 33.45
N LEU A 741 7.50 35.96 32.59
CA LEU A 741 7.23 35.41 31.28
C LEU A 741 6.83 33.94 31.46
N SER A 742 5.60 33.73 31.92
CA SER A 742 5.11 32.44 32.35
C SER A 742 4.68 31.53 31.20
N ASP A 743 4.63 31.98 29.95
CA ASP A 743 4.26 31.12 28.84
C ASP A 743 5.43 30.24 28.35
N ARG A 744 6.65 30.45 28.87
CA ARG A 744 7.83 29.68 28.52
C ARG A 744 8.97 29.77 29.54
N TYR A 745 9.88 28.82 29.46
CA TYR A 745 11.17 28.87 30.15
C TYR A 745 12.21 28.07 29.36
N TRP A 746 13.47 28.14 29.78
CA TRP A 746 14.57 27.54 29.05
C TRP A 746 15.31 26.50 29.88
N LYS A 747 15.73 25.42 29.23
CA LYS A 747 16.76 24.53 29.73
C LYS A 747 18.03 24.73 28.90
N ILE A 748 19.11 25.10 29.57
CA ILE A 748 20.44 25.17 28.96
C ILE A 748 21.29 24.09 29.61
N ASN A 749 21.99 23.30 28.80
CA ASN A 749 22.88 22.24 29.25
C ASN A 749 24.24 22.38 28.55
N ALA A 750 25.31 22.16 29.29
CA ALA A 750 26.64 21.86 28.76
C ALA A 750 27.02 20.46 29.20
N PHE A 751 27.16 19.55 28.25
CA PHE A 751 27.53 18.17 28.52
C PHE A 751 29.04 18.00 28.44
N GLY A 752 29.62 17.35 29.45
CA GLY A 752 31.06 17.23 29.65
C GLY A 752 31.56 18.02 30.87
N SER A 753 32.83 18.43 30.84
CA SER A 753 33.48 19.15 31.97
C SER A 753 33.79 20.60 31.58
N PRO A 754 32.81 21.52 31.65
CA PRO A 754 32.96 22.91 31.18
C PRO A 754 34.07 23.69 31.90
N GLY A 755 34.47 23.27 33.10
CA GLY A 755 35.43 23.98 33.94
C GLY A 755 34.89 25.33 34.40
N ILE A 756 35.78 26.32 34.56
CA ILE A 756 35.41 27.70 34.85
C ILE A 756 35.11 28.39 33.52
N PHE A 757 33.97 29.08 33.43
CA PHE A 757 33.57 29.84 32.26
C PHE A 757 32.70 31.02 32.67
N SER A 758 32.52 31.97 31.76
CA SER A 758 31.54 33.05 31.90
C SER A 758 30.96 33.40 30.53
N VAL A 759 29.63 33.47 30.45
CA VAL A 759 28.93 33.77 29.20
C VAL A 759 27.86 34.84 29.37
N ASN A 760 27.55 35.52 28.28
CA ASN A 760 26.36 36.36 28.17
C ASN A 760 25.28 35.56 27.44
N LEU A 761 24.05 35.58 27.97
CA LEU A 761 22.89 34.95 27.38
C LEU A 761 21.92 36.01 26.89
N THR A 762 21.58 35.97 25.60
CA THR A 762 20.57 36.84 24.98
C THR A 762 19.37 36.00 24.58
N PHE A 763 18.24 36.20 25.25
CA PHE A 763 16.99 35.51 25.01
C PHE A 763 16.15 36.31 24.02
N THR A 764 15.58 35.64 23.02
CA THR A 764 14.55 36.23 22.16
C THR A 764 13.19 36.04 22.81
N VAL A 765 12.46 37.14 23.04
CA VAL A 765 11.19 37.17 23.79
C VAL A 765 10.11 37.91 23.00
N PRO A 766 8.81 37.65 23.29
CA PRO A 766 7.70 38.40 22.71
C PRO A 766 7.83 39.91 22.94
N SER A 767 7.43 40.70 21.94
CA SER A 767 7.65 42.14 21.98
C SER A 767 6.82 42.86 23.02
N ASP A 768 5.61 42.38 23.27
CA ASP A 768 4.71 42.84 24.32
C ASP A 768 5.34 42.70 25.72
N PHE A 769 6.04 41.59 25.99
CA PHE A 769 6.77 41.41 27.26
C PHE A 769 7.89 42.45 27.47
N THR A 770 8.50 42.96 26.39
CA THR A 770 9.53 44.01 26.44
C THR A 770 9.00 45.45 26.34
N ASN A 771 7.73 45.63 25.98
CA ASN A 771 7.13 46.94 25.68
C ASN A 771 6.17 47.43 26.77
N GLU A 772 6.15 46.81 27.95
CA GLU A 772 5.38 47.29 29.10
C GLU A 772 5.89 48.66 29.58
N GLY A 773 5.36 49.73 29.00
CA GLY A 773 5.20 51.10 29.53
C GLY A 773 6.43 51.91 29.99
N ASN A 774 7.56 51.31 30.33
CA ASN A 774 8.80 51.93 30.81
C ASN A 774 9.95 50.90 30.97
N ALA A 775 10.04 49.90 30.10
CA ALA A 775 11.02 48.82 30.18
C ALA A 775 12.48 49.35 30.14
N SER A 776 13.06 49.55 31.31
CA SER A 776 14.51 49.69 31.50
C SER A 776 15.08 48.30 31.66
N ALA A 777 16.24 48.02 31.04
CA ALA A 777 16.92 46.73 31.17
C ALA A 777 17.07 46.29 32.64
N GLY A 778 17.23 47.26 33.56
CA GLY A 778 17.33 47.04 35.00
C GLY A 778 16.10 46.40 35.69
N LEU A 779 14.93 46.36 35.05
CA LEU A 779 13.71 45.75 35.60
C LEU A 779 13.63 44.24 35.38
N TYR A 780 14.39 43.69 34.43
CA TYR A 780 14.33 42.26 34.12
C TYR A 780 15.32 41.50 35.00
N THR A 781 14.85 40.41 35.59
CA THR A 781 15.68 39.50 36.39
C THR A 781 15.69 38.12 35.75
N LEU A 782 16.88 37.56 35.59
CA LEU A 782 17.06 36.18 35.17
C LEU A 782 17.03 35.30 36.42
N TYR A 783 16.07 34.39 36.47
CA TYR A 783 15.92 33.42 37.54
C TYR A 783 16.44 32.06 37.08
N HIS A 784 16.94 31.27 38.02
CA HIS A 784 17.39 29.91 37.76
C HIS A 784 16.96 28.92 38.85
N ARG A 785 16.92 27.65 38.45
CA ARG A 785 16.85 26.48 39.36
C ARG A 785 17.60 25.34 38.72
N LEU A 786 18.12 24.40 39.52
CA LEU A 786 18.96 23.32 38.98
C LEU A 786 18.20 22.46 37.96
N GLY A 787 18.95 21.83 37.05
CA GLY A 787 18.39 21.14 35.89
C GLY A 787 17.41 20.01 36.19
N ASN A 788 17.56 19.37 37.35
CA ASN A 788 16.77 18.24 37.84
C ASN A 788 15.87 18.62 39.05
N GLU A 789 15.72 19.92 39.32
CA GLU A 789 14.87 20.45 40.38
C GLU A 789 13.51 20.93 39.86
N ASP A 790 12.50 20.79 40.71
CA ASP A 790 11.11 21.17 40.47
C ASP A 790 10.58 22.21 41.48
N GLY A 791 11.43 22.69 42.38
CA GLY A 791 11.10 23.62 43.45
C GLY A 791 11.19 25.10 43.07
N SER A 792 11.56 25.93 44.06
CA SER A 792 11.65 27.40 43.93
C SER A 792 12.80 27.85 43.03
N TRP A 793 12.58 29.00 42.40
CA TRP A 793 13.55 29.72 41.58
C TRP A 793 14.35 30.72 42.40
N ASN A 794 15.59 30.97 41.99
CA ASN A 794 16.48 31.95 42.62
C ASN A 794 16.90 33.01 41.59
N ALA A 795 17.03 34.26 41.99
CA ALA A 795 17.56 35.30 41.11
C ALA A 795 19.07 35.08 40.87
N VAL A 796 19.49 35.07 39.60
CA VAL A 796 20.92 35.01 39.21
C VAL A 796 21.44 36.41 38.92
N ILE A 797 20.78 37.12 38.01
CA ILE A 797 21.15 38.47 37.57
C ILE A 797 19.92 39.36 37.71
N SER A 798 20.00 40.35 38.59
CA SER A 798 19.00 41.42 38.71
C SER A 798 19.40 42.58 37.79
N GLY A 799 18.56 42.84 36.79
CA GLY A 799 18.80 43.82 35.75
C GLY A 799 19.54 43.23 34.55
N ALA A 800 18.88 43.21 33.40
CA ALA A 800 19.48 42.89 32.12
C ALA A 800 20.54 43.93 31.72
N SER A 801 21.59 43.47 31.02
CA SER A 801 22.66 44.31 30.46
C SER A 801 22.27 44.92 29.12
N GLY A 802 21.34 44.30 28.39
CA GLY A 802 20.84 44.74 27.11
C GLY A 802 19.35 44.45 26.93
N LEU A 803 18.63 45.37 26.30
CA LEU A 803 17.20 45.25 26.02
C LEU A 803 16.90 45.80 24.62
N THR A 804 16.17 45.03 23.82
CA THR A 804 15.54 45.46 22.57
C THR A 804 14.05 45.14 22.61
N SER A 805 13.31 45.50 21.56
CA SER A 805 11.89 45.16 21.43
C SER A 805 11.59 43.67 21.29
N THR A 806 12.61 42.81 21.18
CA THR A 806 12.43 41.35 21.03
C THR A 806 13.52 40.54 21.74
N SER A 807 14.38 41.18 22.55
CA SER A 807 15.48 40.45 23.18
C SER A 807 15.91 41.04 24.52
N ILE A 808 16.34 40.17 25.44
CA ILE A 808 16.89 40.54 26.75
C ILE A 808 18.23 39.83 26.94
N THR A 809 19.28 40.58 27.29
CA THR A 809 20.63 40.07 27.51
C THR A 809 21.00 40.11 28.98
N PHE A 810 21.57 39.02 29.49
CA PHE A 810 22.12 38.90 30.84
C PHE A 810 23.59 38.48 30.76
N ASP A 811 24.45 39.21 31.44
CA ASP A 811 25.90 38.99 31.41
C ASP A 811 26.38 38.15 32.60
N GLY A 812 27.53 37.49 32.45
CA GLY A 812 28.26 36.90 33.57
C GLY A 812 27.70 35.58 34.09
N ILE A 813 27.05 34.78 33.24
CA ILE A 813 26.49 33.48 33.61
C ILE A 813 27.60 32.43 33.68
N THR A 814 27.76 31.80 34.85
CA THR A 814 28.85 30.82 35.13
C THR A 814 28.34 29.41 35.41
N SER A 815 27.04 29.17 35.25
CA SER A 815 26.44 27.84 35.40
C SER A 815 25.21 27.71 34.52
N PHE A 816 24.94 26.51 34.01
CA PHE A 816 23.75 26.22 33.22
C PHE A 816 22.75 25.38 33.99
N SER A 817 21.47 25.69 33.79
CA SER A 817 20.39 25.12 34.57
C SER A 817 19.05 25.37 33.85
N GLN A 818 17.93 25.37 34.58
CA GLN A 818 16.68 25.92 34.04
C GLN A 818 16.69 27.44 34.26
N PHE A 819 16.18 28.21 33.30
CA PHE A 819 16.11 29.67 33.34
C PHE A 819 14.70 30.17 33.07
N ALA A 820 14.26 31.16 33.84
CA ALA A 820 13.02 31.89 33.63
C ALA A 820 13.30 33.39 33.72
N ILE A 821 12.47 34.20 33.05
CA ILE A 821 12.61 35.66 33.07
C ILE A 821 11.40 36.24 33.78
N GLY A 822 11.63 37.15 34.71
CA GLY A 822 10.58 37.94 35.36
C GLY A 822 11.00 39.40 35.51
N THR A 823 10.07 40.23 35.97
CA THR A 823 10.29 41.67 36.20
C THR A 823 10.27 41.98 37.69
N THR A 824 11.08 42.92 38.17
CA THR A 824 11.16 43.26 39.61
C THR A 824 10.17 44.35 40.07
N ASP A 825 9.14 44.67 39.30
CA ASP A 825 8.08 45.62 39.72
C ASP A 825 6.74 44.87 39.97
N PRO A 826 6.05 45.11 41.10
CA PRO A 826 4.65 44.71 41.24
C PRO A 826 3.79 45.54 40.27
N LEU A 827 2.74 44.93 39.73
CA LEU A 827 1.75 45.61 38.88
C LEU A 827 1.42 47.03 39.40
N PRO A 828 1.24 48.04 38.53
CA PRO A 828 1.15 49.44 38.93
C PRO A 828 -0.14 49.85 39.63
N VAL A 829 -1.03 48.90 39.99
CA VAL A 829 -2.30 49.20 40.65
C VAL A 829 -2.69 48.12 41.68
N GLU A 830 -2.70 48.48 42.95
CA GLU A 830 -3.36 47.75 44.03
C GLU A 830 -4.71 48.41 44.33
N LEU A 831 -5.82 47.68 44.29
CA LEU A 831 -7.16 48.20 44.56
C LEU A 831 -7.42 48.24 46.08
N ILE A 832 -7.63 49.43 46.64
CA ILE A 832 -8.02 49.62 48.05
C ILE A 832 -9.51 49.33 48.25
N SER A 833 -10.35 49.79 47.32
CA SER A 833 -11.80 49.63 47.43
C SER A 833 -12.47 49.65 46.06
N PHE A 834 -13.63 48.99 45.99
CA PHE A 834 -14.53 49.03 44.85
C PHE A 834 -15.97 48.95 45.36
N GLU A 835 -16.77 49.98 45.09
CA GLU A 835 -18.18 50.07 45.47
C GLU A 835 -19.02 50.42 44.25
N GLY A 836 -20.06 49.64 43.99
CA GLY A 836 -21.04 49.91 42.95
C GLY A 836 -22.42 50.16 43.57
N TYR A 837 -23.12 51.21 43.14
CA TYR A 837 -24.51 51.43 43.53
C TYR A 837 -25.34 52.05 42.41
N ASN A 838 -26.63 51.73 42.44
CA ASN A 838 -27.60 52.23 41.47
C ASN A 838 -28.14 53.60 41.89
N THR A 839 -28.33 54.47 40.91
CA THR A 839 -28.99 55.77 41.03
C THR A 839 -30.13 55.85 40.00
N GLU A 840 -31.00 56.85 40.10
CA GLU A 840 -32.05 57.08 39.09
C GLU A 840 -31.49 57.40 37.69
N GLU A 841 -30.22 57.81 37.60
CA GLU A 841 -29.54 58.20 36.35
C GLU A 841 -28.61 57.10 35.79
N GLY A 842 -28.36 56.01 36.54
CA GLY A 842 -27.48 54.91 36.10
C GLY A 842 -26.75 54.20 37.24
N VAL A 843 -25.75 53.37 36.88
CA VAL A 843 -24.84 52.70 37.84
C VAL A 843 -23.64 53.60 38.10
N VAL A 844 -23.35 53.87 39.37
CA VAL A 844 -22.11 54.55 39.78
C VAL A 844 -21.14 53.49 40.29
N LEU A 845 -19.93 53.51 39.75
CA LEU A 845 -18.81 52.69 40.20
C LEU A 845 -17.76 53.62 40.82
N ASN A 846 -17.45 53.40 42.09
CA ASN A 846 -16.37 54.07 42.80
C ASN A 846 -15.27 53.05 43.06
N TRP A 847 -14.03 53.44 42.84
CA TRP A 847 -12.88 52.65 43.27
C TRP A 847 -11.80 53.55 43.83
N GLN A 848 -10.90 52.96 44.60
CA GLN A 848 -9.71 53.61 45.10
C GLN A 848 -8.53 52.66 44.95
N THR A 849 -7.36 53.22 44.63
CA THR A 849 -6.13 52.47 44.45
C THR A 849 -5.07 52.90 45.48
N ALA A 850 -4.19 51.99 45.89
CA ALA A 850 -3.12 52.27 46.86
C ALA A 850 -1.91 52.93 46.19
N THR A 851 -1.68 52.57 44.93
CA THR A 851 -0.68 53.17 44.04
C THR A 851 -1.27 53.20 42.63
N GLU A 852 -1.08 54.30 41.91
CA GLU A 852 -1.47 54.42 40.50
C GLU A 852 -0.37 55.16 39.75
N VAL A 853 0.48 54.42 39.03
CA VAL A 853 1.51 55.00 38.15
C VAL A 853 1.30 54.47 36.74
N ASN A 854 1.12 55.36 35.75
CA ASN A 854 0.93 55.00 34.34
C ASN A 854 -0.31 54.13 34.02
N ASN A 855 -1.39 54.27 34.78
CA ASN A 855 -2.68 53.64 34.46
C ASN A 855 -3.26 54.22 33.15
N TYR A 856 -3.39 53.40 32.11
CA TYR A 856 -4.06 53.78 30.85
C TYR A 856 -5.56 54.00 31.07
N GLY A 857 -6.16 53.20 31.96
CA GLY A 857 -7.57 53.23 32.32
C GLY A 857 -8.16 51.83 32.52
N PHE A 858 -9.43 51.78 32.92
CA PHE A 858 -10.18 50.55 33.17
C PHE A 858 -11.25 50.35 32.09
N GLU A 859 -11.32 49.16 31.50
CA GLU A 859 -12.47 48.77 30.67
C GLU A 859 -13.64 48.38 31.57
N ILE A 860 -14.83 48.91 31.28
CA ILE A 860 -16.06 48.52 31.95
C ILE A 860 -16.77 47.53 31.05
N LEU A 861 -16.87 46.30 31.54
CA LEU A 861 -17.57 45.21 30.89
C LEU A 861 -18.91 44.97 31.61
N ARG A 862 -19.94 44.60 30.84
CA ARG A 862 -21.26 44.22 31.36
C ARG A 862 -21.65 42.87 30.78
N SER A 863 -22.05 41.96 31.65
CA SER A 863 -22.79 40.75 31.28
C SER A 863 -24.29 40.97 31.50
N ALA A 864 -25.13 40.38 30.65
CA ALA A 864 -26.58 40.58 30.65
C ALA A 864 -27.35 39.57 31.51
N GLN A 865 -26.68 38.66 32.24
CA GLN A 865 -27.37 37.70 33.09
C GLN A 865 -27.60 38.23 34.51
N ASN A 866 -28.88 38.32 34.88
CA ASN A 866 -29.33 38.24 36.26
C ASN A 866 -29.13 36.80 36.73
N ASP A 867 -28.04 36.47 37.40
CA ASP A 867 -28.05 35.30 38.27
C ASP A 867 -27.19 35.51 39.53
N SER A 868 -27.85 35.27 40.66
CA SER A 868 -27.24 35.07 41.97
C SER A 868 -26.19 33.96 41.86
N HIS A 869 -24.91 34.31 42.00
CA HIS A 869 -23.79 33.38 41.93
C HIS A 869 -23.90 32.26 42.98
N SER A 870 -23.95 31.02 42.49
CA SER A 870 -23.28 29.86 43.10
C SER A 870 -22.08 29.51 42.22
N GLU A 871 -20.91 29.40 42.84
CA GLU A 871 -19.64 29.04 42.21
C GLU A 871 -19.74 27.68 41.51
N GLU A 872 -19.45 27.66 40.20
CA GLU A 872 -19.13 26.52 39.31
C GLU A 872 -19.93 26.57 37.99
N GLN A 873 -19.47 27.37 37.02
CA GLN A 873 -19.49 26.98 35.60
C GLN A 873 -18.66 27.95 34.75
N SER A 874 -17.69 27.39 34.04
CA SER A 874 -16.88 28.05 33.01
C SER A 874 -17.59 27.90 31.66
N ASP A 875 -18.46 28.84 31.33
CA ASP A 875 -18.86 29.07 29.95
C ASP A 875 -18.25 30.41 29.51
N GLU A 876 -17.79 30.50 28.27
CA GLU A 876 -17.28 31.74 27.66
C GLU A 876 -18.36 32.84 27.73
N GLU A 877 -18.33 33.61 28.81
CA GLU A 877 -19.27 34.69 29.05
C GLU A 877 -19.03 35.79 28.00
N SER A 878 -20.06 36.11 27.22
CA SER A 878 -20.01 37.23 26.27
C SER A 878 -20.10 38.56 27.02
N TRP A 879 -19.00 38.97 27.63
CA TRP A 879 -18.84 40.28 28.26
C TRP A 879 -18.91 41.38 27.20
N GLU A 880 -19.90 42.27 27.30
CA GLU A 880 -20.02 43.43 26.42
C GLU A 880 -19.19 44.59 27.01
N LYS A 881 -18.24 45.13 26.24
CA LYS A 881 -17.56 46.37 26.62
C LYS A 881 -18.52 47.55 26.52
N ILE A 882 -18.94 48.07 27.66
CA ILE A 882 -19.88 49.20 27.76
C ILE A 882 -19.19 50.55 27.99
N GLY A 883 -17.90 50.55 28.31
CA GLY A 883 -17.17 51.78 28.52
C GLY A 883 -15.69 51.58 28.78
N PHE A 884 -14.99 52.71 28.86
CA PHE A 884 -13.60 52.79 29.29
C PHE A 884 -13.46 54.03 30.16
N VAL A 885 -12.84 53.89 31.33
CA VAL A 885 -12.49 55.03 32.17
C VAL A 885 -11.00 55.25 32.06
N GLN A 886 -10.61 56.39 31.50
CA GLN A 886 -9.21 56.75 31.35
C GLN A 886 -8.56 56.93 32.73
N GLY A 887 -7.38 56.32 32.91
CA GLY A 887 -6.63 56.44 34.16
C GLY A 887 -6.11 57.86 34.32
N HIS A 888 -6.20 58.42 35.52
CA HIS A 888 -5.81 59.80 35.80
C HIS A 888 -4.55 59.96 36.66
N GLY A 889 -3.94 58.85 37.11
CA GLY A 889 -2.77 58.86 37.98
C GLY A 889 -3.14 59.33 39.39
N ASN A 890 -2.91 58.47 40.39
CA ASN A 890 -3.37 58.60 41.77
C ASN A 890 -4.81 59.17 41.90
N SER A 891 -5.81 58.36 41.55
CA SER A 891 -7.22 58.55 41.95
C SER A 891 -7.64 57.70 43.15
#